data_AF-K1X5W4-F1
#
_entry.id   AF-K1X5W4-F1
#
_cell.length_a   1.000
_cell.length_b   1.000
_cell.length_c   1.000
_cell.angle_alpha   90.00
_cell.angle_beta   90.00
_cell.angle_gamma   90.00
#
_symmetry.space_group_name_H-M   'P 1'
#
loop_
_entity.id
_entity.type
_entity.pdbx_description
1 polymer ?
#
loop_
_entity_poly.entity_id
_entity_poly.type
_entity_poly.pdbx_seq_one_letter_code
_entity_poly.pdbx_strand_id
1 'polypeptide(L)'
;MIGILSVYGLWAVFGSTFMCLPVSNFWNTGISVGCMEKTAFWFSNAALNIATDILIFSIPMPLLKQLQLPKKQKIGLMFVFGFGAFVCVTSVIRLKSLHEISASTDTTLDGVNAGIWSGIEINVAIACASLPSIKPLISRVAPRLFSTRSTSCSRSNVNNAPDAPHYGSFAMKSSFGGSKCMGGSNVYAAGKINTTGGSGDIKIQKTVIMQREVRPNSDGSESSLVFKTDCYSEERNQKITRETKSTILAEPLIESNNMDMMDARPASRGSNWSIDVEDFDDMVSVSKRRAEIYPAKKHARSVAKHLNVQSGLVFLPGTPSKEYEDSDEAVHFRQRRYFYYLSGLTIPDCIVTFDVGRNDLRAWIPPTSSGFRVIYNGSSPSREEVKENSDFDHVDYNNRLDEYVKSFIHHEETPTVFLLHKYHEIFASHVFRPMPAESEKKVRFNSNILMPAMNAARVIKSSYEIKMIRKACAITAKAHVNVLKHVKAFKNESEIEAVFISTCIAHQAKQQAYGVIAGSGPNASTLHYSENNESLEGRQLVCLDAGCEWKCYASDVTRTFPISGEYSTEAKEIYDLVARMQEECIAMVKPNADYRDIDSKAHAIATEGLLKLGLLHNGSAEEICVAGASKAFLPHGLGHYLGLETHDVGNGGLLLLKNVRGKERDCQISVFADDCHLFRAASMLLPNMVITVEPGIYFNRYAMEEVWLKDDRISRYINKDMLEKYYPVGGVRIEDDILVTEDGYENITREIPKGDEALRIINEGMNETVIVERVAAQEVQRKAGWFW
;
A
#
# COMPACT_ATOMS: atom_id res chain seq x y z
N MET A 1 -20.31 -9.51 49.01
CA MET A 1 -18.96 -9.64 48.42
C MET A 1 -18.56 -8.37 47.68
N ILE A 2 -19.26 -7.98 46.60
CA ILE A 2 -18.92 -6.76 45.82
C ILE A 2 -18.75 -5.53 46.71
N GLY A 3 -19.69 -5.25 47.63
CA GLY A 3 -19.55 -4.13 48.57
C GLY A 3 -18.32 -4.21 49.49
N ILE A 4 -17.91 -5.42 49.92
CA ILE A 4 -16.71 -5.61 50.76
C ILE A 4 -15.44 -5.31 49.93
N LEU A 5 -15.40 -5.80 48.68
CA LEU A 5 -14.29 -5.55 47.76
C LEU A 5 -14.20 -4.07 47.36
N SER A 6 -15.33 -3.41 47.15
CA SER A 6 -15.37 -1.97 46.84
C SER A 6 -14.84 -1.12 48.00
N VAL A 7 -15.26 -1.42 49.23
CA VAL A 7 -14.79 -0.69 50.42
C VAL A 7 -13.30 -0.95 50.65
N TYR A 8 -12.85 -2.19 50.54
CA TYR A 8 -11.43 -2.53 50.62
C TYR A 8 -10.59 -1.88 49.52
N GLY A 9 -11.07 -1.89 48.27
CA GLY A 9 -10.40 -1.27 47.14
C GLY A 9 -10.25 0.25 47.31
N LEU A 10 -11.28 0.92 47.82
CA LEU A 10 -11.19 2.34 48.17
C LEU A 10 -10.14 2.57 49.28
N TRP A 11 -10.15 1.76 50.34
CA TRP A 11 -9.12 1.84 51.39
C TRP A 11 -7.70 1.65 50.85
N ALA A 12 -7.47 0.65 49.99
CA ALA A 12 -6.17 0.38 49.42
C ALA A 12 -5.68 1.52 48.50
N VAL A 13 -6.54 2.08 47.65
CA VAL A 13 -6.20 3.17 46.73
C VAL A 13 -5.94 4.48 47.47
N PHE A 14 -6.87 4.91 48.33
CA PHE A 14 -6.72 6.16 49.07
C PHE A 14 -5.62 6.05 50.14
N GLY A 15 -5.51 4.92 50.83
CA GLY A 15 -4.47 4.69 51.83
C GLY A 15 -3.06 4.61 51.25
N SER A 16 -2.89 4.08 50.03
CA SER A 16 -1.58 4.07 49.36
C SER A 16 -1.21 5.43 48.78
N THR A 17 -2.18 6.18 48.25
CA THR A 17 -1.97 7.52 47.67
C THR A 17 -1.68 8.58 48.73
N PHE A 18 -2.39 8.53 49.86
CA PHE A 18 -2.28 9.50 50.95
C PHE A 18 -1.55 8.91 52.18
N MET A 19 -0.64 7.96 51.96
CA MET A 19 0.11 7.28 53.01
C MET A 19 0.94 8.27 53.87
N CYS A 20 1.38 9.36 53.27
CA CYS A 20 2.10 10.45 53.91
C CYS A 20 1.42 11.79 53.61
N LEU A 21 1.42 12.70 54.59
CA LEU A 21 0.95 14.07 54.41
C LEU A 21 2.05 15.07 54.86
N PRO A 22 2.62 15.87 53.94
CA PRO A 22 2.38 15.89 52.48
C PRO A 22 2.86 14.61 51.78
N VAL A 23 2.22 14.26 50.65
CA VAL A 23 2.49 13.04 49.85
C VAL A 23 3.97 12.93 49.46
N SER A 24 4.64 14.07 49.28
CA SER A 24 6.07 14.15 48.98
C SER A 24 6.98 13.51 50.02
N ASN A 25 6.51 13.34 51.25
CA ASN A 25 7.28 12.69 52.30
C ASN A 25 7.39 11.17 52.12
N PHE A 26 6.61 10.58 51.19
CA PHE A 26 6.74 9.16 50.87
C PHE A 26 8.13 8.82 50.28
N TRP A 27 8.69 9.72 49.45
CA TRP A 27 9.98 9.53 48.76
C TRP A 27 11.14 10.35 49.34
N ASN A 28 10.88 11.25 50.30
CA ASN A 28 11.93 12.01 51.00
C ASN A 28 12.30 11.31 52.32
N THR A 29 13.37 10.51 52.31
CA THR A 29 13.80 9.63 53.41
C THR A 29 14.29 10.34 54.68
N GLY A 30 14.42 11.68 54.66
CA GLY A 30 14.96 12.48 55.78
C GLY A 30 13.93 13.06 56.76
N ILE A 31 12.61 12.97 56.49
CA ILE A 31 11.56 13.58 57.32
C ILE A 31 10.38 12.62 57.45
N SER A 32 10.26 11.91 58.58
CA SER A 32 9.22 10.89 58.81
C SER A 32 7.96 11.41 59.51
N VAL A 33 7.82 12.73 59.69
CA VAL A 33 6.67 13.32 60.40
C VAL A 33 5.47 13.35 59.45
N GLY A 34 4.38 12.68 59.84
CA GLY A 34 3.10 12.68 59.09
C GLY A 34 2.88 11.50 58.14
N CYS A 35 3.67 10.42 58.23
CA CYS A 35 3.46 9.18 57.48
C CYS A 35 2.83 8.08 58.34
N MET A 36 1.90 7.31 57.77
CA MET A 36 1.47 6.04 58.37
C MET A 36 2.61 5.02 58.36
N GLU A 37 2.58 4.10 59.32
CA GLU A 37 3.57 3.05 59.44
C GLU A 37 3.43 2.07 58.25
N LYS A 38 4.46 2.07 57.39
CA LYS A 38 4.41 1.41 56.07
C LYS A 38 4.17 -0.09 56.21
N THR A 39 4.85 -0.72 57.17
CA THR A 39 4.79 -2.15 57.47
C THR A 39 3.37 -2.61 57.82
N ALA A 40 2.68 -2.00 58.79
CA ALA A 40 1.32 -2.36 59.16
C ALA A 40 0.35 -2.14 58.00
N PHE A 41 0.55 -1.11 57.17
CA PHE A 41 -0.29 -0.88 56.00
C PHE A 41 -0.16 -2.01 54.97
N TRP A 42 1.07 -2.39 54.61
CA TRP A 42 1.33 -3.46 53.64
C TRP A 42 0.90 -4.83 54.16
N PHE A 43 1.17 -5.16 55.42
CA PHE A 43 0.75 -6.42 56.04
C PHE A 43 -0.77 -6.51 56.21
N SER A 44 -1.45 -5.42 56.57
CA SER A 44 -2.92 -5.40 56.66
C SER A 44 -3.56 -5.60 55.29
N ASN A 45 -3.02 -4.98 54.23
CA ASN A 45 -3.51 -5.18 52.87
C ASN A 45 -3.25 -6.60 52.37
N ALA A 46 -2.10 -7.19 52.67
CA ALA A 46 -1.79 -8.56 52.31
C ALA A 46 -2.73 -9.55 53.02
N ALA A 47 -3.01 -9.36 54.30
CA ALA A 47 -3.95 -10.19 55.06
C ALA A 47 -5.37 -10.12 54.51
N LEU A 48 -5.86 -8.92 54.17
CA LEU A 48 -7.19 -8.73 53.59
C LEU A 48 -7.31 -9.32 52.17
N ASN A 49 -6.26 -9.21 51.34
CA ASN A 49 -6.20 -9.86 50.03
C ASN A 49 -6.29 -11.39 50.16
N ILE A 50 -5.46 -12.01 51.00
CA ILE A 50 -5.49 -13.46 51.22
C ILE A 50 -6.87 -13.91 51.74
N ALA A 51 -7.46 -13.16 52.67
CA ALA A 51 -8.77 -13.48 53.22
C ALA A 51 -9.89 -13.39 52.15
N THR A 52 -9.83 -12.40 51.27
CA THR A 52 -10.81 -12.23 50.20
C THR A 52 -10.67 -13.30 49.11
N ASP A 53 -9.45 -13.70 48.74
CA ASP A 53 -9.21 -14.82 47.81
C ASP A 53 -9.78 -16.14 48.34
N ILE A 54 -9.53 -16.46 49.61
CA ILE A 54 -10.08 -17.66 50.27
C ILE A 54 -11.61 -17.61 50.30
N LEU A 55 -12.19 -16.44 50.57
CA LEU A 55 -13.64 -16.26 50.65
C LEU A 55 -14.30 -16.40 49.27
N ILE A 56 -13.71 -15.82 48.22
CA ILE A 56 -14.18 -15.94 46.82
C ILE A 56 -14.12 -17.39 46.36
N PHE A 57 -13.05 -18.13 46.71
CA PHE A 57 -12.94 -19.56 46.42
C PHE A 57 -13.98 -20.40 47.19
N SER A 58 -14.27 -20.06 48.44
CA SER A 58 -15.11 -20.88 49.33
C SER A 58 -16.61 -20.71 49.10
N ILE A 59 -17.08 -19.50 48.72
CA ILE A 59 -18.50 -19.19 48.48
C ILE A 59 -19.21 -20.12 47.48
N PRO A 60 -18.64 -20.43 46.29
CA PRO A 60 -19.32 -21.27 45.31
C PRO A 60 -19.32 -22.77 45.68
N MET A 61 -18.46 -23.24 46.58
CA MET A 61 -18.29 -24.66 46.87
C MET A 61 -19.54 -25.37 47.42
N PRO A 62 -20.30 -24.80 48.39
CA PRO A 62 -21.56 -25.38 48.84
C PRO A 62 -22.63 -25.43 47.74
N LEU A 63 -22.68 -24.40 46.87
CA LEU A 63 -23.62 -24.31 45.75
C LEU A 63 -23.33 -25.40 44.69
N LEU A 64 -22.05 -25.61 44.38
CA LEU A 64 -21.59 -26.67 43.46
C LEU A 64 -21.91 -28.08 43.97
N LYS A 65 -21.90 -28.27 45.29
CA LYS A 65 -22.28 -29.56 45.91
C LYS A 65 -23.76 -29.88 45.68
N GLN A 66 -24.63 -28.86 45.70
CA GLN A 66 -26.07 -28.99 45.53
C GLN A 66 -26.53 -29.11 44.05
N LEU A 67 -25.68 -28.74 43.09
CA LEU A 67 -26.00 -28.90 41.67
C LEU A 67 -26.14 -30.38 41.26
N GLN A 68 -27.30 -30.71 40.66
CA GLN A 68 -27.61 -32.01 40.06
C GLN A 68 -27.02 -32.10 38.64
N LEU A 69 -25.70 -32.23 38.54
CA LEU A 69 -24.99 -32.39 37.27
C LEU A 69 -24.48 -33.83 37.06
N PRO A 70 -24.36 -34.31 35.80
CA PRO A 70 -23.67 -35.55 35.48
C PRO A 70 -22.25 -35.55 36.07
N LYS A 71 -21.82 -36.67 36.68
CA LYS A 71 -20.56 -36.77 37.45
C LYS A 71 -19.34 -36.20 36.70
N LYS A 72 -19.23 -36.40 35.38
CA LYS A 72 -18.13 -35.88 34.55
C LYS A 72 -18.11 -34.35 34.45
N GLN A 73 -19.27 -33.71 34.32
CA GLN A 73 -19.38 -32.24 34.26
C GLN A 73 -19.14 -31.61 35.63
N LYS A 74 -19.55 -32.30 36.70
CA LYS A 74 -19.29 -31.87 38.08
C LYS A 74 -17.80 -31.89 38.42
N ILE A 75 -17.08 -32.93 37.99
CA ILE A 75 -15.62 -33.04 38.16
C ILE A 75 -14.90 -31.94 37.37
N GLY A 76 -15.27 -31.70 36.11
CA GLY A 76 -14.68 -30.63 35.31
C GLY A 76 -14.91 -29.23 35.91
N LEU A 77 -16.10 -28.98 36.44
CA LEU A 77 -16.42 -27.73 37.13
C LEU A 77 -15.60 -27.58 38.43
N MET A 78 -15.48 -28.64 39.23
CA MET A 78 -14.63 -28.64 40.43
C MET A 78 -13.15 -28.41 40.11
N PHE A 79 -12.64 -28.88 38.97
CA PHE A 79 -11.26 -28.63 38.54
C PHE A 79 -11.03 -27.16 38.18
N VAL A 80 -11.97 -26.53 37.46
CA VAL A 80 -11.91 -25.09 37.12
C VAL A 80 -11.92 -24.23 38.39
N PHE A 81 -12.76 -24.56 39.38
CA PHE A 81 -12.75 -23.87 40.67
C PHE A 81 -11.51 -24.21 41.51
N GLY A 82 -10.94 -25.41 41.38
CA GLY A 82 -9.71 -25.83 42.04
C GLY A 82 -8.47 -25.03 41.59
N PHE A 83 -8.47 -24.50 40.37
CA PHE A 83 -7.44 -23.57 39.90
C PHE A 83 -7.45 -22.24 40.71
N GLY A 84 -8.59 -21.88 41.30
CA GLY A 84 -8.68 -20.77 42.26
C GLY A 84 -7.89 -21.00 43.56
N ALA A 85 -7.64 -22.25 43.95
CA ALA A 85 -6.76 -22.55 45.10
C ALA A 85 -5.29 -22.20 44.80
N PHE A 86 -4.89 -22.21 43.53
CA PHE A 86 -3.55 -21.80 43.11
C PHE A 86 -3.36 -20.29 43.25
N VAL A 87 -4.40 -19.48 43.04
CA VAL A 87 -4.39 -18.03 43.32
C VAL A 87 -4.08 -17.80 44.81
N CYS A 88 -4.79 -18.47 45.72
CA CYS A 88 -4.53 -18.36 47.16
C CYS A 88 -3.09 -18.73 47.54
N VAL A 89 -2.49 -19.73 46.88
CA VAL A 89 -1.09 -20.11 47.10
C VAL A 89 -0.15 -18.99 46.65
N THR A 90 -0.39 -18.38 45.48
CA THR A 90 0.42 -17.23 45.02
C THR A 90 0.29 -16.02 45.94
N SER A 91 -0.90 -15.74 46.50
CA SER A 91 -1.13 -14.67 47.47
C SER A 91 -0.35 -14.89 48.78
N VAL A 92 -0.23 -16.14 49.23
CA VAL A 92 0.57 -16.51 50.41
C VAL A 92 2.07 -16.41 50.14
N ILE A 93 2.53 -16.81 48.96
CA ILE A 93 3.96 -16.67 48.57
C ILE A 93 4.34 -15.18 48.49
N ARG A 94 3.45 -14.32 47.98
CA ARG A 94 3.67 -12.88 47.92
C ARG A 94 3.86 -12.26 49.31
N LEU A 95 3.14 -12.74 50.33
CA LEU A 95 3.31 -12.29 51.72
C LEU A 95 4.75 -12.52 52.23
N LYS A 96 5.40 -13.60 51.80
CA LYS A 96 6.81 -13.87 52.12
C LYS A 96 7.73 -12.81 51.49
N SER A 97 7.52 -12.48 50.21
CA SER A 97 8.30 -11.43 49.53
C SER A 97 8.07 -10.03 50.11
N LEU A 98 6.85 -9.73 50.59
CA LEU A 98 6.58 -8.48 51.33
C LEU A 98 7.32 -8.42 52.67
N HIS A 99 7.47 -9.56 53.35
CA HIS A 99 8.27 -9.66 54.56
C HIS A 99 9.77 -9.45 54.30
N GLU A 100 10.30 -10.03 53.23
CA GLU A 100 11.70 -9.86 52.81
C GLU A 100 12.00 -8.37 52.52
N ILE A 101 11.12 -7.66 51.82
CA ILE A 101 11.26 -6.21 51.58
C ILE A 101 11.20 -5.40 52.87
N SER A 102 10.33 -5.77 53.82
CA SER A 102 10.18 -5.07 55.09
C SER A 102 11.41 -5.16 56.00
N ALA A 103 12.24 -6.18 55.81
CA ALA A 103 13.47 -6.41 56.58
C ALA A 103 14.76 -6.03 55.82
N SER A 104 14.65 -5.71 54.52
CA SER A 104 15.79 -5.39 53.65
C SER A 104 16.33 -3.97 53.83
N THR A 105 17.64 -3.80 53.71
CA THR A 105 18.30 -2.49 53.65
C THR A 105 18.26 -1.87 52.25
N ASP A 106 18.05 -2.67 51.21
CA ASP A 106 17.90 -2.23 49.81
C ASP A 106 16.52 -2.66 49.26
N THR A 107 15.55 -1.79 49.47
CA THR A 107 14.17 -2.00 49.02
C THR A 107 14.00 -1.97 47.51
N THR A 108 15.00 -1.49 46.75
CA THR A 108 14.93 -1.37 45.29
C THR A 108 15.27 -2.71 44.63
N LEU A 109 16.32 -3.38 45.12
CA LEU A 109 16.73 -4.69 44.62
C LEU A 109 15.76 -5.79 45.07
N ASP A 110 15.39 -5.81 46.34
CA ASP A 110 14.51 -6.84 46.91
C ASP A 110 13.03 -6.64 46.52
N GLY A 111 12.69 -5.43 46.04
CA GLY A 111 11.39 -5.08 45.47
C GLY A 111 11.03 -5.84 44.19
N VAL A 112 12.03 -6.29 43.42
CA VAL A 112 11.82 -6.96 42.12
C VAL A 112 11.03 -8.26 42.27
N ASN A 113 11.36 -9.07 43.29
CA ASN A 113 10.68 -10.33 43.53
C ASN A 113 9.20 -10.14 43.92
N ALA A 114 8.88 -9.14 44.74
CA ALA A 114 7.49 -8.83 45.05
C ALA A 114 6.72 -8.30 43.83
N GLY A 115 7.38 -7.57 42.93
CA GLY A 115 6.81 -7.15 41.65
C GLY A 115 6.46 -8.35 40.77
N ILE A 116 7.37 -9.31 40.61
CA ILE A 116 7.15 -10.53 39.84
C ILE A 116 5.98 -11.35 40.41
N TRP A 117 5.97 -11.60 41.72
CA TRP A 117 4.89 -12.38 42.36
C TRP A 117 3.54 -11.67 42.31
N SER A 118 3.50 -10.33 42.42
CA SER A 118 2.27 -9.56 42.24
C SER A 118 1.75 -9.62 40.80
N GLY A 119 2.65 -9.62 39.81
CA GLY A 119 2.29 -9.81 38.41
C GLY A 119 1.72 -11.21 38.14
N ILE A 120 2.35 -12.26 38.70
CA ILE A 120 1.88 -13.64 38.56
C ILE A 120 0.49 -13.80 39.19
N GLU A 121 0.27 -13.31 40.41
CA GLU A 121 -1.01 -13.39 41.13
C GLU A 121 -2.16 -12.79 40.32
N ILE A 122 -1.99 -11.57 39.79
CA ILE A 122 -3.03 -10.88 38.98
C ILE A 122 -3.34 -11.66 37.70
N ASN A 123 -2.32 -12.09 36.97
CA ASN A 123 -2.52 -12.79 35.70
C ASN A 123 -3.18 -14.16 35.90
N VAL A 124 -2.79 -14.89 36.95
CA VAL A 124 -3.42 -16.16 37.31
C VAL A 124 -4.87 -15.94 37.76
N ALA A 125 -5.16 -14.88 38.52
CA ALA A 125 -6.52 -14.54 38.93
C ALA A 125 -7.43 -14.21 37.71
N ILE A 126 -6.93 -13.46 36.73
CA ILE A 126 -7.65 -13.15 35.49
C ILE A 126 -7.90 -14.41 34.66
N ALA A 127 -6.89 -15.28 34.54
CA ALA A 127 -7.03 -16.56 33.87
C ALA A 127 -8.13 -17.41 34.56
N CYS A 128 -8.07 -17.55 35.89
CA CYS A 128 -9.07 -18.25 36.69
C CYS A 128 -10.49 -17.71 36.48
N ALA A 129 -10.66 -16.38 36.47
CA ALA A 129 -11.95 -15.73 36.27
C ALA A 129 -12.51 -15.96 34.85
N SER A 130 -11.62 -16.13 33.87
CA SER A 130 -11.98 -16.28 32.44
C SER A 130 -12.24 -17.73 32.03
N LEU A 131 -11.67 -18.72 32.74
CA LEU A 131 -11.81 -20.15 32.43
C LEU A 131 -13.26 -20.64 32.26
N PRO A 132 -14.26 -20.23 33.08
CA PRO A 132 -15.65 -20.65 32.90
C PRO A 132 -16.26 -20.23 31.55
N SER A 133 -15.84 -19.08 31.01
CA SER A 133 -16.35 -18.52 29.75
C SER A 133 -15.81 -19.24 28.51
N ILE A 134 -14.76 -20.05 28.65
CA ILE A 134 -14.10 -20.78 27.56
C ILE A 134 -14.80 -22.12 27.26
N LYS A 135 -15.74 -22.56 28.13
CA LYS A 135 -16.49 -23.81 27.99
C LYS A 135 -17.15 -24.02 26.60
N PRO A 136 -17.80 -23.03 25.96
CA PRO A 136 -18.39 -23.20 24.64
C PRO A 136 -17.34 -23.53 23.56
N LEU A 137 -16.15 -22.93 23.67
CA LEU A 137 -15.04 -23.13 22.75
C LEU A 137 -14.45 -24.55 22.90
N ILE A 138 -14.20 -24.99 24.13
CA ILE A 138 -13.67 -26.34 24.41
C ILE A 138 -14.67 -27.41 23.95
N SER A 139 -15.97 -27.17 24.13
CA SER A 139 -17.01 -28.10 23.68
C SER A 139 -17.06 -28.27 22.15
N ARG A 140 -16.58 -27.27 21.39
CA ARG A 140 -16.52 -27.27 19.93
C ARG A 140 -15.26 -27.96 19.40
N VAL A 141 -14.12 -27.77 20.07
CA VAL A 141 -12.81 -28.32 19.65
C VAL A 141 -12.61 -29.76 20.11
N ALA A 142 -13.09 -30.11 21.31
CA ALA A 142 -12.93 -31.43 21.90
C ALA A 142 -14.26 -31.98 22.45
N PRO A 143 -15.24 -32.31 21.57
CA PRO A 143 -16.58 -32.73 21.98
C PRO A 143 -16.59 -34.02 22.83
N ARG A 144 -15.51 -34.81 22.79
CA ARG A 144 -15.35 -36.06 23.56
C ARG A 144 -15.04 -35.83 25.04
N LEU A 145 -14.49 -34.68 25.44
CA LEU A 145 -14.17 -34.37 26.85
C LEU A 145 -15.43 -34.20 27.72
N PHE A 146 -16.59 -33.89 27.11
CA PHE A 146 -17.85 -33.65 27.81
C PHE A 146 -19.04 -34.48 27.30
N SER A 147 -18.83 -35.43 26.39
CA SER A 147 -19.90 -36.26 25.81
C SER A 147 -20.41 -37.33 26.78
N THR A 148 -21.71 -37.28 27.05
CA THR A 148 -22.51 -38.36 27.67
C THR A 148 -23.44 -38.93 26.62
N ARG A 149 -23.04 -39.99 25.91
CA ARG A 149 -23.99 -40.88 25.24
C ARG A 149 -23.48 -42.32 25.19
N SER A 150 -24.09 -43.16 26.03
CA SER A 150 -24.09 -44.62 25.91
C SER A 150 -24.90 -45.00 24.66
N THR A 151 -24.31 -45.74 23.74
CA THR A 151 -24.99 -46.28 22.57
C THR A 151 -25.43 -47.71 22.87
N SER A 152 -26.75 -47.92 22.95
CA SER A 152 -27.39 -49.22 22.84
C SER A 152 -28.69 -49.06 22.05
N CYS A 153 -28.84 -49.90 21.02
CA CYS A 153 -30.04 -50.34 20.26
C CYS A 153 -29.72 -50.36 18.76
N SER A 154 -29.56 -51.53 18.14
CA SER A 154 -30.55 -52.57 17.81
C SER A 154 -31.41 -52.19 16.60
N ARG A 155 -31.30 -53.03 15.57
CA ARG A 155 -31.94 -52.96 14.24
C ARG A 155 -33.37 -53.47 14.30
N SER A 156 -34.29 -52.83 13.55
CA SER A 156 -35.43 -53.53 12.94
C SER A 156 -36.03 -52.77 11.75
N ASN A 157 -36.50 -53.58 10.80
CA ASN A 157 -37.02 -53.25 9.47
C ASN A 157 -38.38 -52.52 9.50
N VAL A 158 -38.63 -51.77 8.42
CA VAL A 158 -39.91 -51.14 8.07
C VAL A 158 -40.68 -52.05 7.12
N ASN A 159 -41.99 -52.21 7.33
CA ASN A 159 -42.99 -52.46 6.28
C ASN A 159 -44.42 -52.08 6.73
N ASN A 160 -45.18 -51.53 5.77
CA ASN A 160 -46.64 -51.36 5.65
C ASN A 160 -47.32 -50.06 6.14
N ALA A 161 -48.18 -49.54 5.24
CA ALA A 161 -49.04 -48.34 5.26
C ALA A 161 -50.44 -48.63 5.87
N PRO A 162 -51.52 -47.81 5.74
CA PRO A 162 -51.74 -46.33 5.66
C PRO A 162 -52.81 -45.83 6.71
N ASP A 163 -53.31 -44.59 6.54
CA ASP A 163 -54.57 -43.97 7.02
C ASP A 163 -54.52 -42.81 8.07
N ALA A 164 -55.38 -41.81 7.83
CA ALA A 164 -55.50 -40.46 8.41
C ALA A 164 -56.33 -40.42 9.73
N PRO A 165 -56.86 -39.27 10.25
CA PRO A 165 -56.48 -37.84 10.26
C PRO A 165 -56.46 -37.19 11.68
N HIS A 166 -56.15 -35.89 11.76
CA HIS A 166 -56.66 -34.83 12.69
C HIS A 166 -55.68 -33.97 13.53
N TYR A 167 -55.93 -32.65 13.39
CA TYR A 167 -55.79 -31.50 14.30
C TYR A 167 -54.42 -31.05 14.86
N GLY A 168 -54.03 -29.83 14.43
CA GLY A 168 -53.99 -28.68 15.33
C GLY A 168 -52.62 -28.19 15.85
N SER A 169 -52.38 -26.89 15.60
CA SER A 169 -51.58 -25.95 16.39
C SER A 169 -50.13 -25.65 15.95
N PHE A 170 -49.96 -24.38 15.55
CA PHE A 170 -48.87 -23.44 15.87
C PHE A 170 -47.50 -24.02 16.30
N ALA A 171 -46.46 -23.73 15.52
CA ALA A 171 -45.45 -22.72 15.88
C ALA A 171 -44.20 -22.80 14.97
N MET A 172 -43.81 -21.61 14.52
CA MET A 172 -42.49 -21.15 14.10
C MET A 172 -41.29 -21.93 14.69
N LYS A 173 -40.39 -22.43 13.83
CA LYS A 173 -38.94 -22.27 14.00
C LYS A 173 -38.12 -22.76 12.80
N SER A 174 -37.09 -21.97 12.55
CA SER A 174 -35.87 -22.27 11.80
C SER A 174 -35.22 -23.60 12.21
N SER A 175 -34.66 -24.31 11.23
CA SER A 175 -33.38 -25.02 11.41
C SER A 175 -32.75 -25.36 10.07
N PHE A 176 -31.51 -24.90 9.94
CA PHE A 176 -30.46 -25.48 9.13
C PHE A 176 -30.26 -26.99 9.40
N GLY A 177 -29.77 -27.68 8.38
CA GLY A 177 -28.77 -28.74 8.54
C GLY A 177 -29.17 -30.13 8.01
N GLY A 178 -28.36 -30.67 7.10
CA GLY A 178 -28.32 -32.12 6.90
C GLY A 178 -27.69 -32.64 5.62
N SER A 179 -26.41 -32.36 5.35
CA SER A 179 -25.64 -33.09 4.34
C SER A 179 -25.03 -34.35 4.97
N LYS A 180 -25.47 -35.51 4.48
CA LYS A 180 -25.01 -36.85 4.85
C LYS A 180 -23.66 -37.17 4.20
N CYS A 181 -22.77 -37.76 4.99
CA CYS A 181 -21.66 -38.57 4.51
C CYS A 181 -22.18 -39.92 4.00
N MET A 182 -21.69 -40.37 2.84
CA MET A 182 -21.58 -41.79 2.50
C MET A 182 -20.27 -42.03 1.76
N GLY A 183 -19.53 -43.03 2.22
CA GLY A 183 -18.42 -43.63 1.49
C GLY A 183 -18.87 -44.87 0.71
N GLY A 184 -18.03 -45.28 -0.24
CA GLY A 184 -18.07 -46.60 -0.86
C GLY A 184 -17.94 -46.61 -2.38
N SER A 185 -16.73 -46.94 -2.84
CA SER A 185 -16.40 -47.91 -3.91
C SER A 185 -17.06 -47.82 -5.30
N ASN A 186 -16.23 -47.73 -6.35
CA ASN A 186 -16.48 -48.24 -7.71
C ASN A 186 -15.11 -48.66 -8.29
N VAL A 187 -14.80 -49.94 -8.51
CA VAL A 187 -15.22 -50.87 -9.60
C VAL A 187 -14.71 -50.44 -10.98
N TYR A 188 -13.82 -51.27 -11.52
CA TYR A 188 -13.23 -51.20 -12.86
C TYR A 188 -14.29 -51.40 -13.95
N ALA A 189 -14.27 -50.54 -14.97
CA ALA A 189 -14.92 -50.78 -16.26
C ALA A 189 -13.90 -50.51 -17.38
N ALA A 190 -13.54 -51.58 -18.09
CA ALA A 190 -12.77 -51.52 -19.33
C ALA A 190 -13.73 -51.26 -20.50
N GLY A 191 -13.40 -50.29 -21.35
CA GLY A 191 -14.11 -50.02 -22.60
C GLY A 191 -13.14 -49.50 -23.65
N LYS A 192 -12.84 -50.34 -24.67
CA LYS A 192 -12.14 -49.97 -25.90
C LYS A 192 -13.09 -49.19 -26.82
N ILE A 193 -12.63 -48.07 -27.38
CA ILE A 193 -13.15 -47.55 -28.66
C ILE A 193 -11.97 -47.12 -29.54
N ASN A 194 -12.09 -47.48 -30.81
CA ASN A 194 -11.12 -47.46 -31.90
C ASN A 194 -10.62 -46.05 -32.28
N THR A 195 -9.33 -45.95 -32.60
CA THR A 195 -8.74 -44.84 -33.35
C THR A 195 -8.74 -45.16 -34.84
N THR A 196 -9.53 -44.41 -35.61
CA THR A 196 -9.35 -44.24 -37.07
C THR A 196 -8.41 -43.07 -37.30
N GLY A 197 -7.50 -43.21 -38.27
CA GLY A 197 -6.28 -42.41 -38.37
C GLY A 197 -6.38 -41.01 -38.98
N GLY A 198 -5.25 -40.30 -38.85
CA GLY A 198 -4.68 -39.46 -39.91
C GLY A 198 -4.98 -37.95 -39.85
N SER A 199 -4.11 -37.19 -39.18
CA SER A 199 -3.21 -36.20 -39.81
C SER A 199 -2.33 -35.58 -38.71
N GLY A 200 -1.01 -35.62 -38.90
CA GLY A 200 -0.04 -35.33 -37.85
C GLY A 200 0.37 -33.87 -37.76
N ASP A 201 0.47 -33.37 -36.54
CA ASP A 201 1.28 -32.18 -36.20
C ASP A 201 2.57 -32.66 -35.55
N ILE A 202 3.69 -32.39 -36.24
CA ILE A 202 5.05 -32.69 -35.77
C ILE A 202 5.44 -31.62 -34.73
N LYS A 203 5.61 -32.01 -33.47
CA LYS A 203 6.26 -31.18 -32.45
C LYS A 203 7.78 -31.25 -32.61
N ILE A 204 8.40 -30.14 -33.01
CA ILE A 204 9.87 -29.98 -33.00
C ILE A 204 10.28 -29.39 -31.65
N GLN A 205 10.98 -30.17 -30.82
CA GLN A 205 11.61 -29.66 -29.60
C GLN A 205 13.05 -29.23 -29.93
N LYS A 206 13.35 -27.93 -29.87
CA LYS A 206 14.70 -27.40 -30.09
C LYS A 206 15.43 -27.28 -28.74
N THR A 207 16.47 -28.06 -28.54
CA THR A 207 17.41 -27.90 -27.42
C THR A 207 18.68 -27.24 -27.93
N VAL A 208 18.98 -26.04 -27.45
CA VAL A 208 20.23 -25.31 -27.77
C VAL A 208 21.19 -25.52 -26.61
N ILE A 209 22.32 -26.20 -26.86
CA ILE A 209 23.40 -26.34 -25.88
C ILE A 209 24.50 -25.36 -26.28
N MET A 210 24.75 -24.35 -25.43
CA MET A 210 25.89 -23.44 -25.60
C MET A 210 27.10 -23.99 -24.83
N GLN A 211 28.17 -24.34 -25.54
CA GLN A 211 29.46 -24.65 -24.92
C GLN A 211 30.47 -23.53 -25.17
N ARG A 212 31.19 -23.14 -24.11
CA ARG A 212 32.25 -22.12 -24.13
C ARG A 212 33.59 -22.81 -24.42
N GLU A 213 34.14 -22.65 -25.61
CA GLU A 213 35.55 -22.95 -25.91
C GLU A 213 36.37 -21.66 -25.88
N VAL A 214 37.45 -21.64 -25.10
CA VAL A 214 38.46 -20.57 -25.13
C VAL A 214 39.71 -21.15 -25.81
N ARG A 215 40.08 -20.61 -26.97
CA ARG A 215 41.36 -20.93 -27.62
C ARG A 215 42.31 -19.72 -27.52
N PRO A 216 43.58 -19.92 -27.15
CA PRO A 216 44.56 -18.85 -27.20
C PRO A 216 45.02 -18.59 -28.64
N ASN A 217 45.06 -17.31 -29.05
CA ASN A 217 45.70 -16.90 -30.31
C ASN A 217 47.22 -16.74 -30.12
N SER A 218 48.00 -17.06 -31.15
CA SER A 218 49.48 -17.09 -31.09
C SER A 218 50.17 -15.71 -31.14
N ASP A 219 49.45 -14.59 -31.05
CA ASP A 219 49.99 -13.24 -31.23
C ASP A 219 49.56 -12.21 -30.14
N GLY A 220 48.93 -12.65 -29.05
CA GLY A 220 48.79 -11.84 -27.83
C GLY A 220 47.75 -10.71 -27.87
N SER A 221 46.79 -10.73 -28.80
CA SER A 221 45.60 -9.84 -28.76
C SER A 221 44.30 -10.60 -28.46
N GLU A 222 43.28 -9.87 -27.96
CA GLU A 222 42.05 -10.37 -27.29
C GLU A 222 41.37 -11.58 -27.96
N SER A 223 40.91 -12.51 -27.12
CA SER A 223 40.27 -13.77 -27.53
C SER A 223 38.96 -13.56 -28.31
N SER A 224 38.89 -14.07 -29.54
CA SER A 224 37.64 -14.14 -30.30
C SER A 224 36.70 -15.20 -29.71
N LEU A 225 35.50 -14.80 -29.30
CA LEU A 225 34.41 -15.69 -28.91
C LEU A 225 33.80 -16.33 -30.17
N VAL A 226 33.93 -17.65 -30.30
CA VAL A 226 33.27 -18.43 -31.36
C VAL A 226 32.14 -19.25 -30.74
N PHE A 227 30.90 -18.93 -31.09
CA PHE A 227 29.74 -19.74 -30.72
C PHE A 227 29.51 -20.80 -31.79
N LYS A 228 29.65 -22.08 -31.43
CA LYS A 228 29.17 -23.20 -32.25
C LYS A 228 27.77 -23.58 -31.81
N THR A 229 26.86 -23.68 -32.77
CA THR A 229 25.51 -24.18 -32.59
C THR A 229 25.44 -25.55 -33.24
N ASP A 230 25.34 -26.62 -32.44
CA ASP A 230 25.03 -27.95 -32.96
C ASP A 230 23.52 -28.20 -32.81
N CYS A 231 22.86 -28.56 -33.90
CA CYS A 231 21.43 -28.94 -33.92
C CYS A 231 21.31 -30.47 -34.07
N TYR A 232 20.52 -31.10 -33.19
CA TYR A 232 20.19 -32.52 -33.28
C TYR A 232 18.69 -32.70 -33.50
N SER A 233 18.30 -33.53 -34.46
CA SER A 233 16.92 -34.02 -34.63
C SER A 233 16.85 -35.50 -34.22
N GLU A 234 15.80 -35.90 -33.52
CA GLU A 234 15.72 -37.23 -32.89
C GLU A 234 15.42 -38.41 -33.84
N GLU A 235 15.50 -38.24 -35.16
CA GLU A 235 15.53 -39.37 -36.09
C GLU A 235 16.80 -39.37 -36.95
N ARG A 236 17.63 -40.39 -36.69
CA ARG A 236 18.93 -40.71 -37.29
C ARG A 236 20.09 -39.83 -36.84
N ASN A 237 20.98 -40.47 -36.09
CA ASN A 237 22.26 -39.99 -35.56
C ASN A 237 23.22 -39.49 -36.68
N GLN A 238 22.95 -38.33 -37.29
CA GLN A 238 23.82 -37.69 -38.29
C GLN A 238 24.00 -36.19 -38.00
N LYS A 239 25.27 -35.77 -37.99
CA LYS A 239 25.72 -34.40 -37.73
C LYS A 239 25.54 -33.54 -38.99
N ILE A 240 24.67 -32.53 -38.95
CA ILE A 240 24.58 -31.51 -40.01
C ILE A 240 25.37 -30.29 -39.54
N THR A 241 26.49 -30.00 -40.20
CA THR A 241 27.32 -28.82 -39.91
C THR A 241 27.08 -27.81 -41.02
N ARG A 242 26.61 -26.60 -40.70
CA ARG A 242 26.69 -25.43 -41.59
C ARG A 242 27.50 -24.36 -40.88
N GLU A 243 28.66 -24.02 -41.44
CA GLU A 243 29.43 -22.84 -41.05
C GLU A 243 28.85 -21.61 -41.75
N THR A 244 28.40 -20.63 -40.97
CA THR A 244 28.10 -19.28 -41.47
C THR A 244 29.26 -18.38 -41.03
N LYS A 245 30.07 -17.91 -41.99
CA LYS A 245 31.03 -16.83 -41.77
C LYS A 245 30.33 -15.49 -42.01
N SER A 246 30.28 -14.62 -41.02
CA SER A 246 30.01 -13.19 -41.22
C SER A 246 31.30 -12.41 -40.96
N THR A 247 31.75 -11.64 -41.95
CA THR A 247 32.85 -10.68 -41.84
C THR A 247 32.24 -9.30 -41.65
N ILE A 248 32.59 -8.61 -40.56
CA ILE A 248 32.21 -7.21 -40.31
C ILE A 248 33.37 -6.35 -40.80
N LEU A 249 33.17 -5.61 -41.90
CA LEU A 249 34.02 -4.48 -42.26
C LEU A 249 33.35 -3.20 -41.77
N ALA A 250 34.08 -2.41 -40.98
CA ALA A 250 33.69 -1.08 -40.57
C ALA A 250 34.37 -0.07 -41.51
N GLU A 251 33.59 0.83 -42.13
CA GLU A 251 34.10 2.06 -42.73
C GLU A 251 33.23 3.26 -42.30
N PRO A 252 33.79 4.49 -42.25
CA PRO A 252 33.20 5.62 -41.57
C PRO A 252 32.39 6.55 -42.50
N LEU A 253 31.47 7.29 -41.86
CA LEU A 253 30.54 8.26 -42.44
C LEU A 253 31.21 9.41 -43.21
N ILE A 254 30.72 9.69 -44.43
CA ILE A 254 30.80 10.99 -45.11
C ILE A 254 29.43 11.29 -45.78
N GLU A 255 29.03 12.56 -45.71
CA GLU A 255 27.80 13.19 -46.20
C GLU A 255 27.51 13.03 -47.71
N SER A 256 26.22 13.00 -48.09
CA SER A 256 25.54 13.96 -49.01
C SER A 256 24.40 13.36 -49.86
N ASN A 257 23.27 14.09 -49.85
CA ASN A 257 22.27 14.40 -50.90
C ASN A 257 21.64 13.36 -51.87
N ASN A 258 20.31 13.54 -51.99
CA ASN A 258 19.41 13.45 -53.16
C ASN A 258 18.82 12.11 -53.67
N MET A 259 17.48 12.04 -53.49
CA MET A 259 16.41 12.02 -54.51
C MET A 259 16.18 10.81 -55.47
N ASP A 260 14.87 10.52 -55.64
CA ASP A 260 14.16 9.78 -56.72
C ASP A 260 14.22 8.25 -56.74
N MET A 261 13.24 7.45 -57.18
CA MET A 261 11.77 7.45 -57.37
C MET A 261 11.51 6.17 -58.22
N MET A 262 10.36 5.49 -58.06
CA MET A 262 9.72 4.54 -59.01
C MET A 262 10.35 3.12 -59.18
N ASP A 263 9.63 2.01 -59.42
CA ASP A 263 8.20 1.65 -59.44
C ASP A 263 8.07 0.09 -59.52
N ALA A 264 6.83 -0.39 -59.36
CA ALA A 264 6.25 -1.66 -59.89
C ALA A 264 6.25 -2.99 -59.07
N ARG A 265 5.01 -3.36 -58.66
CA ARG A 265 4.47 -4.70 -58.29
C ARG A 265 4.01 -5.46 -59.58
N PRO A 266 3.42 -6.70 -59.61
CA PRO A 266 2.84 -7.52 -58.52
C PRO A 266 2.90 -9.09 -58.58
N ALA A 267 2.40 -9.69 -57.48
CA ALA A 267 1.64 -10.96 -57.33
C ALA A 267 2.35 -12.30 -57.06
N SER A 268 2.14 -12.87 -55.84
CA SER A 268 1.24 -14.03 -55.62
C SER A 268 1.07 -14.35 -54.12
N ARG A 269 -0.07 -14.97 -53.79
CA ARG A 269 -0.65 -15.19 -52.45
C ARG A 269 0.02 -16.33 -51.67
N GLY A 270 0.16 -16.16 -50.36
CA GLY A 270 0.36 -17.26 -49.40
C GLY A 270 0.58 -16.77 -47.96
N SER A 271 -0.50 -16.69 -47.17
CA SER A 271 -0.52 -16.66 -45.69
C SER A 271 0.65 -15.99 -44.95
N ASN A 272 0.56 -14.67 -44.75
CA ASN A 272 1.35 -13.98 -43.74
C ASN A 272 0.59 -13.98 -42.41
N TRP A 273 1.02 -14.82 -41.46
CA TRP A 273 0.90 -14.47 -40.06
C TRP A 273 2.02 -13.46 -39.79
N SER A 274 1.70 -12.17 -39.80
CA SER A 274 2.58 -11.14 -39.26
C SER A 274 2.42 -11.15 -37.75
N ILE A 275 3.41 -11.70 -37.06
CA ILE A 275 3.63 -11.37 -35.66
C ILE A 275 4.25 -9.97 -35.70
N ASP A 276 3.58 -8.98 -35.11
CA ASP A 276 4.22 -7.71 -34.80
C ASP A 276 5.27 -7.97 -33.73
N VAL A 277 6.48 -8.21 -34.20
CA VAL A 277 7.69 -8.38 -33.40
C VAL A 277 8.30 -7.00 -33.23
N GLU A 278 7.68 -6.14 -32.39
CA GLU A 278 8.35 -4.92 -31.91
C GLU A 278 9.15 -5.14 -30.61
N ASP A 279 9.02 -6.31 -29.97
CA ASP A 279 9.69 -6.61 -28.69
C ASP A 279 10.96 -7.50 -28.80
N PHE A 280 11.50 -7.76 -30.00
CA PHE A 280 12.77 -8.50 -30.15
C PHE A 280 13.99 -7.66 -30.53
N ASP A 281 13.81 -6.40 -30.93
CA ASP A 281 14.95 -5.53 -31.29
C ASP A 281 15.77 -5.06 -30.08
N ASP A 282 15.26 -5.28 -28.85
CA ASP A 282 16.02 -5.08 -27.62
C ASP A 282 16.96 -6.26 -27.24
N MET A 283 16.90 -7.40 -27.95
CA MET A 283 17.73 -8.58 -27.62
C MET A 283 18.93 -8.83 -28.52
N VAL A 284 19.11 -8.12 -29.64
CA VAL A 284 20.35 -8.24 -30.45
C VAL A 284 20.80 -6.88 -31.01
N SER A 285 21.01 -5.92 -30.11
CA SER A 285 22.07 -4.93 -30.31
C SER A 285 22.78 -4.67 -28.99
N VAL A 286 23.77 -5.50 -28.68
CA VAL A 286 24.75 -5.19 -27.61
C VAL A 286 25.69 -4.10 -28.14
N SER A 287 25.15 -2.95 -28.53
CA SER A 287 25.87 -1.72 -28.22
C SER A 287 25.64 -1.52 -26.72
N LYS A 288 26.71 -1.38 -25.94
CA LYS A 288 26.61 -1.00 -24.52
C LYS A 288 25.97 0.40 -24.45
N ARG A 289 24.65 0.52 -24.60
CA ARG A 289 23.92 1.69 -24.11
C ARG A 289 24.08 1.62 -22.60
N ARG A 290 25.00 2.43 -22.06
CA ARG A 290 25.21 2.57 -20.63
C ARG A 290 23.83 2.79 -20.00
N ALA A 291 23.45 1.95 -19.04
CA ALA A 291 22.21 2.13 -18.30
C ALA A 291 22.16 3.58 -17.80
N GLU A 292 21.04 4.26 -18.01
CA GLU A 292 20.90 5.65 -17.59
C GLU A 292 21.00 5.73 -16.07
N ILE A 293 22.05 6.41 -15.60
CA ILE A 293 22.41 6.53 -14.19
C ILE A 293 21.40 7.45 -13.48
N TYR A 294 21.07 7.14 -12.22
CA TYR A 294 20.19 8.00 -11.43
C TYR A 294 20.85 9.38 -11.17
N PRO A 295 20.17 10.52 -11.46
CA PRO A 295 20.80 11.84 -11.43
C PRO A 295 20.75 12.52 -10.05
N ALA A 296 21.20 11.82 -9.00
CA ALA A 296 21.20 12.30 -7.62
C ALA A 296 21.94 13.63 -7.45
N LYS A 297 23.07 13.82 -8.11
CA LYS A 297 23.87 15.04 -8.05
C LYS A 297 23.15 16.22 -8.67
N LYS A 298 22.46 16.00 -9.79
CA LYS A 298 21.62 17.01 -10.43
C LYS A 298 20.49 17.45 -9.51
N HIS A 299 19.81 16.50 -8.86
CA HIS A 299 18.78 16.82 -7.87
C HIS A 299 19.34 17.59 -6.67
N ALA A 300 20.50 17.18 -6.13
CA ALA A 300 21.15 17.87 -5.01
C ALA A 300 21.50 19.33 -5.34
N ARG A 301 22.03 19.58 -6.55
CA ARG A 301 22.29 20.95 -7.03
C ARG A 301 21.01 21.78 -7.19
N SER A 302 19.93 21.16 -7.68
CA SER A 302 18.62 21.82 -7.76
C SER A 302 18.13 22.22 -6.36
N VAL A 303 18.23 21.33 -5.38
CA VAL A 303 17.90 21.64 -3.98
C VAL A 303 18.76 22.78 -3.43
N ALA A 304 20.08 22.78 -3.65
CA ALA A 304 20.95 23.87 -3.20
C ALA A 304 20.58 25.23 -3.82
N LYS A 305 20.18 25.25 -5.10
CA LYS A 305 19.70 26.48 -5.76
C LYS A 305 18.48 27.07 -5.04
N HIS A 306 17.55 26.23 -4.60
CA HIS A 306 16.36 26.67 -3.86
C HIS A 306 16.62 26.93 -2.38
N LEU A 307 17.61 26.25 -1.79
CA LEU A 307 18.03 26.49 -0.41
C LEU A 307 18.65 27.88 -0.25
N ASN A 308 19.28 28.39 -1.32
CA ASN A 308 19.84 29.73 -1.42
C ASN A 308 20.85 30.05 -0.30
N VAL A 309 21.76 29.11 -0.05
CA VAL A 309 22.86 29.24 0.92
C VAL A 309 24.19 28.96 0.24
N GLN A 310 25.26 29.58 0.74
CA GLN A 310 26.62 29.40 0.19
C GLN A 310 27.35 28.18 0.78
N SER A 311 27.04 27.80 2.02
CA SER A 311 27.67 26.67 2.71
C SER A 311 26.70 25.98 3.69
N GLY A 312 27.13 24.82 4.18
CA GLY A 312 26.39 23.98 5.11
C GLY A 312 26.10 22.58 4.55
N LEU A 313 25.66 21.69 5.42
CA LEU A 313 25.50 20.27 5.13
C LEU A 313 24.02 19.89 5.16
N VAL A 314 23.49 19.46 4.03
CA VAL A 314 22.20 18.74 4.01
C VAL A 314 22.45 17.36 4.60
N PHE A 315 21.69 16.99 5.63
CA PHE A 315 21.76 15.68 6.27
C PHE A 315 20.40 15.00 6.20
N LEU A 316 20.33 13.89 5.46
CA LEU A 316 19.07 13.24 5.13
C LEU A 316 19.12 11.73 5.42
N PRO A 317 18.54 11.27 6.54
CA PRO A 317 18.46 9.85 6.86
C PRO A 317 17.34 9.15 6.06
N GLY A 318 17.64 7.97 5.53
CA GLY A 318 16.70 7.08 4.85
C GLY A 318 15.75 6.37 5.82
N THR A 319 14.88 5.53 5.27
CA THR A 319 13.99 4.66 6.06
C THR A 319 14.82 3.60 6.78
N PRO A 320 14.71 3.48 8.12
CA PRO A 320 15.39 2.41 8.85
C PRO A 320 14.72 1.05 8.61
N SER A 321 15.48 -0.04 8.74
CA SER A 321 14.89 -1.38 8.78
C SER A 321 13.96 -1.55 9.99
N LYS A 322 12.86 -2.28 9.80
CA LYS A 322 11.85 -2.55 10.83
C LYS A 322 11.27 -3.95 10.66
N GLU A 323 10.95 -4.56 11.78
CA GLU A 323 10.24 -5.83 11.88
C GLU A 323 8.84 -5.57 12.47
N TYR A 324 7.88 -6.47 12.20
CA TYR A 324 6.57 -6.42 12.84
C TYR A 324 6.71 -6.64 14.35
N GLU A 325 5.80 -6.06 15.14
CA GLU A 325 5.82 -6.23 16.60
C GLU A 325 5.77 -7.72 16.97
N ASP A 326 6.71 -8.15 17.83
CA ASP A 326 6.89 -9.53 18.28
C ASP A 326 7.10 -10.57 17.14
N SER A 327 7.65 -10.15 16.00
CA SER A 327 7.91 -11.00 14.83
C SER A 327 9.31 -10.75 14.25
N ASP A 328 9.91 -11.79 13.66
CA ASP A 328 11.12 -11.69 12.83
C ASP A 328 10.81 -11.36 11.36
N GLU A 329 9.54 -11.12 11.04
CA GLU A 329 9.09 -10.71 9.71
C GLU A 329 9.37 -9.22 9.49
N ALA A 330 10.17 -8.93 8.46
CA ALA A 330 10.45 -7.55 8.06
C ALA A 330 9.18 -6.85 7.57
N VAL A 331 8.93 -5.64 8.07
CA VAL A 331 7.87 -4.77 7.53
C VAL A 331 8.19 -4.46 6.07
N HIS A 332 7.15 -4.43 5.24
CA HIS A 332 7.27 -4.04 3.85
C HIS A 332 8.06 -2.73 3.69
N PHE A 333 9.21 -2.81 3.01
CA PHE A 333 10.14 -1.68 2.93
C PHE A 333 9.71 -0.68 1.84
N ARG A 334 9.46 0.57 2.26
CA ARG A 334 9.29 1.72 1.35
C ARG A 334 10.23 2.85 1.76
N GLN A 335 11.00 3.36 0.80
CA GLN A 335 11.96 4.43 1.03
C GLN A 335 11.25 5.79 1.17
N ARG A 336 11.76 6.66 2.04
CA ARG A 336 11.35 8.07 2.14
C ARG A 336 11.59 8.81 0.82
N ARG A 337 10.59 9.48 0.26
CA ARG A 337 10.72 10.12 -1.06
C ARG A 337 11.72 11.25 -1.14
N TYR A 338 11.83 12.08 -0.10
CA TYR A 338 12.87 13.11 -0.07
C TYR A 338 14.28 12.50 -0.08
N PHE A 339 14.49 11.41 0.66
CA PHE A 339 15.76 10.67 0.64
C PHE A 339 16.01 10.05 -0.74
N TYR A 340 14.98 9.40 -1.31
CA TYR A 340 15.06 8.79 -2.63
C TYR A 340 15.41 9.83 -3.70
N TYR A 341 14.81 11.02 -3.67
CA TYR A 341 15.09 12.11 -4.62
C TYR A 341 16.58 12.49 -4.70
N LEU A 342 17.30 12.47 -3.56
CA LEU A 342 18.73 12.77 -3.50
C LEU A 342 19.64 11.55 -3.64
N SER A 343 19.09 10.36 -3.92
CA SER A 343 19.90 9.14 -3.90
C SER A 343 19.58 8.06 -4.92
N GLY A 344 18.32 7.89 -5.28
CA GLY A 344 17.84 6.72 -6.04
C GLY A 344 17.96 5.41 -5.28
N LEU A 345 18.37 5.42 -3.99
CA LEU A 345 18.70 4.24 -3.22
C LEU A 345 17.46 3.61 -2.58
N THR A 346 17.28 2.31 -2.80
CA THR A 346 16.21 1.48 -2.19
C THR A 346 16.75 0.57 -1.08
N ILE A 347 17.88 0.92 -0.48
CA ILE A 347 18.52 0.16 0.61
C ILE A 347 18.11 0.80 1.96
N PRO A 348 17.72 0.01 2.98
CA PRO A 348 17.43 0.54 4.32
C PRO A 348 18.69 1.10 5.00
N ASP A 349 18.50 1.85 6.09
CA ASP A 349 19.57 2.29 7.01
C ASP A 349 20.69 3.13 6.35
N CYS A 350 20.38 3.73 5.20
CA CYS A 350 21.28 4.62 4.48
C CYS A 350 21.12 6.07 4.94
N ILE A 351 22.18 6.87 4.79
CA ILE A 351 22.18 8.31 5.01
C ILE A 351 22.75 9.00 3.77
N VAL A 352 22.22 10.16 3.41
CA VAL A 352 22.75 11.02 2.34
C VAL A 352 23.21 12.33 2.96
N THR A 353 24.39 12.77 2.57
CA THR A 353 24.90 14.09 2.92
C THR A 353 25.27 14.87 1.68
N PHE A 354 24.88 16.14 1.62
CA PHE A 354 25.30 17.05 0.55
C PHE A 354 25.92 18.30 1.16
N ASP A 355 27.24 18.45 1.00
CA ASP A 355 27.96 19.67 1.35
C ASP A 355 27.74 20.70 0.23
N VAL A 356 26.99 21.75 0.54
CA VAL A 356 26.60 22.78 -0.42
C VAL A 356 27.82 23.60 -0.87
N GLY A 357 28.72 23.93 0.06
CA GLY A 357 29.88 24.79 -0.22
C GLY A 357 30.93 24.08 -1.08
N ARG A 358 31.14 22.79 -0.84
CA ARG A 358 32.05 21.96 -1.63
C ARG A 358 31.39 21.37 -2.88
N ASN A 359 30.07 21.48 -2.99
CA ASN A 359 29.26 20.75 -3.95
C ASN A 359 29.70 19.26 -3.96
N ASP A 360 29.62 18.60 -2.80
CA ASP A 360 30.05 17.22 -2.57
C ASP A 360 28.87 16.37 -2.03
N LEU A 361 28.41 15.40 -2.81
CA LEU A 361 27.26 14.54 -2.52
C LEU A 361 27.75 13.13 -2.19
N ARG A 362 27.40 12.67 -0.98
CA ARG A 362 27.84 11.36 -0.47
C ARG A 362 26.67 10.51 -0.03
N ALA A 363 26.76 9.22 -0.34
CA ALA A 363 25.91 8.18 0.23
C ALA A 363 26.67 7.38 1.30
N TRP A 364 25.98 7.13 2.41
CA TRP A 364 26.45 6.33 3.52
C TRP A 364 25.57 5.09 3.60
N ILE A 365 26.10 3.95 3.16
CA ILE A 365 25.36 2.68 3.09
C ILE A 365 25.75 1.75 4.25
N PRO A 366 24.88 0.82 4.69
CA PRO A 366 25.30 -0.23 5.62
C PRO A 366 26.46 -1.06 5.04
N PRO A 367 27.36 -1.60 5.88
CA PRO A 367 28.38 -2.55 5.44
C PRO A 367 27.78 -3.69 4.64
N THR A 368 28.43 -4.07 3.54
CA THR A 368 27.98 -5.18 2.70
C THR A 368 27.81 -6.45 3.54
N SER A 369 26.66 -7.10 3.38
CA SER A 369 26.38 -8.37 4.06
C SER A 369 27.50 -9.38 3.77
N SER A 370 28.03 -9.99 4.83
CA SER A 370 29.12 -10.96 4.76
C SER A 370 28.83 -12.18 5.64
N GLY A 371 29.57 -13.26 5.40
CA GLY A 371 29.43 -14.50 6.16
C GLY A 371 28.06 -15.16 6.01
N PHE A 372 27.57 -15.74 7.11
CA PHE A 372 26.35 -16.57 7.11
C PHE A 372 25.09 -15.80 6.70
N ARG A 373 25.01 -14.49 6.95
CA ARG A 373 23.85 -13.66 6.58
C ARG A 373 23.54 -13.67 5.08
N VAL A 374 24.57 -13.79 4.24
CA VAL A 374 24.41 -13.83 2.77
C VAL A 374 23.61 -15.06 2.32
N ILE A 375 23.67 -16.15 3.08
CA ILE A 375 22.92 -17.39 2.80
C ILE A 375 21.39 -17.15 2.95
N TYR A 376 20.99 -16.27 3.87
CA TYR A 376 19.58 -16.04 4.21
C TYR A 376 18.99 -14.86 3.42
N ASN A 377 19.74 -13.75 3.35
CA ASN A 377 19.20 -12.46 2.90
C ASN A 377 19.80 -12.01 1.55
N GLY A 378 20.69 -12.80 0.97
CA GLY A 378 21.47 -12.41 -0.20
C GLY A 378 22.58 -11.38 0.13
N SER A 379 23.31 -10.98 -0.90
CA SER A 379 24.32 -9.93 -0.79
C SER A 379 23.68 -8.54 -0.88
N SER A 380 24.08 -7.64 0.02
CA SER A 380 23.79 -6.21 -0.15
C SER A 380 24.72 -5.61 -1.22
N PRO A 381 24.32 -4.55 -1.93
CA PRO A 381 25.19 -3.88 -2.89
C PRO A 381 26.50 -3.39 -2.24
N SER A 382 27.60 -3.48 -2.98
CA SER A 382 28.89 -2.89 -2.59
C SER A 382 28.90 -1.37 -2.84
N ARG A 383 29.83 -0.66 -2.21
CA ARG A 383 30.03 0.79 -2.46
C ARG A 383 30.39 1.06 -3.92
N GLU A 384 31.14 0.15 -4.56
CA GLU A 384 31.51 0.22 -5.97
C GLU A 384 30.27 0.07 -6.86
N GLU A 385 29.43 -0.93 -6.61
CA GLU A 385 28.17 -1.15 -7.37
C GLU A 385 27.20 0.02 -7.24
N VAL A 386 27.06 0.60 -6.03
CA VAL A 386 26.23 1.80 -5.84
C VAL A 386 26.80 2.99 -6.61
N LYS A 387 28.13 3.17 -6.57
CA LYS A 387 28.83 4.26 -7.28
C LYS A 387 28.78 4.12 -8.80
N GLU A 388 28.72 2.90 -9.34
CA GLU A 388 28.56 2.66 -10.79
C GLU A 388 27.17 3.03 -11.31
N ASN A 389 26.14 2.89 -10.46
CA ASN A 389 24.72 3.09 -10.81
C ASN A 389 24.13 4.44 -10.39
N SER A 390 24.95 5.33 -9.81
CA SER A 390 24.55 6.66 -9.36
C SER A 390 25.66 7.70 -9.66
N ASP A 391 25.30 8.97 -9.67
CA ASP A 391 26.24 10.08 -9.88
C ASP A 391 26.75 10.72 -8.58
N PHE A 392 26.73 9.97 -7.46
CA PHE A 392 27.36 10.40 -6.20
C PHE A 392 28.82 10.78 -6.40
N ASP A 393 29.38 11.70 -5.62
CA ASP A 393 30.83 11.95 -5.61
C ASP A 393 31.55 10.87 -4.80
N HIS A 394 30.97 10.47 -3.67
CA HIS A 394 31.48 9.38 -2.84
C HIS A 394 30.37 8.45 -2.33
N VAL A 395 30.72 7.18 -2.17
CA VAL A 395 29.91 6.18 -1.47
C VAL A 395 30.81 5.51 -0.44
N ASP A 396 30.42 5.55 0.83
CA ASP A 396 31.16 4.91 1.91
C ASP A 396 30.19 4.25 2.90
N TYR A 397 30.72 3.51 3.87
CA TYR A 397 29.93 2.83 4.87
C TYR A 397 29.49 3.77 6.00
N ASN A 398 28.29 3.57 6.52
CA ASN A 398 27.70 4.40 7.57
C ASN A 398 28.49 4.39 8.90
N ASN A 399 29.30 3.35 9.16
CA ASN A 399 30.21 3.29 10.31
C ASN A 399 31.43 4.24 10.20
N ARG A 400 31.67 4.84 9.03
CA ARG A 400 32.70 5.87 8.81
C ARG A 400 32.16 7.30 8.79
N LEU A 401 30.85 7.46 8.97
CA LEU A 401 30.19 8.78 8.96
C LEU A 401 30.80 9.72 10.01
N ASP A 402 31.17 9.21 11.19
CA ASP A 402 31.76 10.00 12.28
C ASP A 402 33.08 10.68 11.87
N GLU A 403 33.92 10.02 11.07
CA GLU A 403 35.18 10.60 10.57
C GLU A 403 34.91 11.80 9.66
N TYR A 404 33.91 11.68 8.78
CA TYR A 404 33.51 12.74 7.88
C TYR A 404 32.86 13.91 8.62
N VAL A 405 31.98 13.64 9.59
CA VAL A 405 31.33 14.67 10.40
C VAL A 405 32.35 15.49 11.18
N LYS A 406 33.37 14.84 11.77
CA LYS A 406 34.49 15.53 12.43
C LYS A 406 35.23 16.45 11.46
N SER A 407 35.55 15.95 10.28
CA SER A 407 36.21 16.74 9.23
C SER A 407 35.36 17.95 8.82
N PHE A 408 34.05 17.78 8.62
CA PHE A 408 33.13 18.86 8.28
C PHE A 408 33.11 19.96 9.38
N ILE A 409 32.94 19.57 10.64
CA ILE A 409 32.91 20.51 11.78
C ILE A 409 34.23 21.28 11.90
N HIS A 410 35.36 20.62 11.66
CA HIS A 410 36.68 21.25 11.75
C HIS A 410 36.87 22.33 10.67
N HIS A 411 36.53 22.02 9.42
CA HIS A 411 36.77 22.91 8.28
C HIS A 411 35.77 24.06 8.15
N GLU A 412 34.52 23.87 8.56
CA GLU A 412 33.51 24.93 8.47
C GLU A 412 33.68 25.96 9.58
N GLU A 413 33.67 27.25 9.24
CA GLU A 413 33.71 28.33 10.25
C GLU A 413 32.46 28.30 11.14
N THR A 414 31.30 28.10 10.52
CA THR A 414 30.00 28.02 11.23
C THR A 414 29.23 26.76 10.80
N PRO A 415 29.56 25.58 11.37
CA PRO A 415 29.01 24.30 10.91
C PRO A 415 27.49 24.30 11.06
N THR A 416 26.80 24.37 9.94
CA THR A 416 25.34 24.45 9.86
C THR A 416 24.83 23.22 9.12
N VAL A 417 23.91 22.49 9.75
CA VAL A 417 23.33 21.25 9.24
C VAL A 417 21.85 21.47 8.96
N PHE A 418 21.46 21.27 7.71
CA PHE A 418 20.08 21.38 7.25
C PHE A 418 19.38 20.03 7.37
N LEU A 419 18.27 20.02 8.11
CA LEU A 419 17.48 18.83 8.39
C LEU A 419 16.10 18.95 7.73
N LEU A 420 15.54 17.83 7.28
CA LEU A 420 14.21 17.85 6.66
C LEU A 420 13.10 18.15 7.68
N HIS A 421 13.24 17.61 8.90
CA HIS A 421 12.25 17.73 9.95
C HIS A 421 12.92 17.98 11.31
N LYS A 422 12.22 18.70 12.19
CA LYS A 422 12.70 19.01 13.54
C LYS A 422 12.99 17.75 14.37
N TYR A 423 12.19 16.69 14.25
CA TYR A 423 12.42 15.45 15.01
C TYR A 423 13.70 14.70 14.59
N HIS A 424 14.29 15.01 13.42
CA HIS A 424 15.61 14.48 13.05
C HIS A 424 16.74 15.16 13.84
N GLU A 425 16.49 16.27 14.54
CA GLU A 425 17.50 16.95 15.35
C GLU A 425 18.02 16.06 16.48
N ILE A 426 17.19 15.20 17.07
CA ILE A 426 17.64 14.27 18.12
C ILE A 426 18.69 13.31 17.55
N PHE A 427 18.36 12.63 16.46
CA PHE A 427 19.29 11.73 15.78
C PHE A 427 20.56 12.46 15.29
N ALA A 428 20.39 13.63 14.65
CA ALA A 428 21.50 14.44 14.20
C ALA A 428 22.38 14.92 15.36
N SER A 429 21.81 15.30 16.50
CA SER A 429 22.60 15.74 17.68
C SER A 429 23.48 14.64 18.25
N HIS A 430 23.09 13.37 18.09
CA HIS A 430 23.93 12.23 18.44
C HIS A 430 25.07 12.02 17.45
N VAL A 431 24.78 12.13 16.14
CA VAL A 431 25.79 12.00 15.06
C VAL A 431 26.79 13.15 15.07
N PHE A 432 26.33 14.38 15.29
CA PHE A 432 27.13 15.61 15.30
C PHE A 432 27.54 16.02 16.72
N ARG A 433 27.57 15.08 17.67
CA ARG A 433 27.93 15.37 19.06
C ARG A 433 29.35 15.97 19.12
N PRO A 434 29.55 17.16 19.71
CA PRO A 434 30.88 17.71 19.88
C PRO A 434 31.71 16.77 20.77
N MET A 435 32.88 16.36 20.27
CA MET A 435 33.83 15.58 21.08
C MET A 435 34.38 16.49 22.19
N PRO A 436 34.49 16.02 23.45
CA PRO A 436 34.85 16.88 24.59
C PRO A 436 36.22 17.57 24.51
N ALA A 437 37.06 17.27 23.52
CA ALA A 437 38.47 17.66 23.52
C ALA A 437 38.97 18.43 22.28
N GLU A 438 38.20 18.58 21.19
CA GLU A 438 38.82 18.99 19.90
C GLU A 438 38.08 20.08 19.09
N SER A 439 36.89 20.54 19.49
CA SER A 439 36.24 21.68 18.82
C SER A 439 35.35 22.51 19.74
N GLU A 440 35.69 23.79 19.95
CA GLU A 440 34.80 24.79 20.58
C GLU A 440 33.63 25.19 19.66
N LYS A 441 33.64 24.76 18.38
CA LYS A 441 32.62 25.13 17.39
C LYS A 441 31.28 24.46 17.69
N LYS A 442 30.25 25.28 17.90
CA LYS A 442 28.87 24.83 18.10
C LYS A 442 28.19 24.54 16.75
N VAL A 443 27.75 23.29 16.54
CA VAL A 443 26.94 22.91 15.37
C VAL A 443 25.54 23.53 15.47
N ARG A 444 25.08 24.15 14.38
CA ARG A 444 23.74 24.72 14.26
C ARG A 444 22.86 23.81 13.42
N PHE A 445 21.70 23.42 13.94
CA PHE A 445 20.69 22.69 13.16
C PHE A 445 19.62 23.65 12.63
N ASN A 446 19.25 23.51 11.36
CA ASN A 446 18.15 24.25 10.75
C ASN A 446 17.19 23.29 10.06
N SER A 447 15.97 23.18 10.57
CA SER A 447 14.92 22.31 10.03
C SER A 447 13.82 23.05 9.26
N ASN A 448 13.97 24.36 9.01
CA ASN A 448 12.88 25.20 8.51
C ASN A 448 12.92 25.40 6.99
N ILE A 449 14.11 25.35 6.39
CA ILE A 449 14.30 25.79 5.00
C ILE A 449 14.55 24.64 4.00
N LEU A 450 14.97 23.45 4.46
CA LEU A 450 15.29 22.33 3.57
C LEU A 450 14.05 21.76 2.88
N MET A 451 12.98 21.50 3.63
CA MET A 451 11.75 20.93 3.06
C MET A 451 11.13 21.85 1.99
N PRO A 452 10.95 23.18 2.21
CA PRO A 452 10.53 24.10 1.15
C PRO A 452 11.44 24.07 -0.09
N ALA A 453 12.76 24.03 0.09
CA ALA A 453 13.71 23.98 -1.01
C ALA A 453 13.61 22.67 -1.82
N MET A 454 13.48 21.53 -1.13
CA MET A 454 13.28 20.24 -1.78
C MET A 454 11.94 20.14 -2.50
N ASN A 455 10.88 20.75 -1.94
CA ASN A 455 9.58 20.81 -2.61
C ASN A 455 9.67 21.59 -3.92
N ALA A 456 10.27 22.78 -3.90
CA ALA A 456 10.46 23.58 -5.10
C ALA A 456 11.26 22.83 -6.18
N ALA A 457 12.29 22.08 -5.77
CA ALA A 457 13.08 21.25 -6.69
C ALA A 457 12.27 20.08 -7.28
N ARG A 458 11.43 19.39 -6.49
CA ARG A 458 10.64 18.21 -6.92
C ARG A 458 9.43 18.55 -7.78
N VAL A 459 8.91 19.77 -7.68
CA VAL A 459 7.78 20.23 -8.51
C VAL A 459 8.15 20.24 -9.99
N ILE A 460 9.40 20.60 -10.33
CA ILE A 460 9.91 20.66 -11.70
C ILE A 460 10.69 19.39 -12.02
N LYS A 461 10.16 18.54 -12.89
CA LYS A 461 10.71 17.21 -13.18
C LYS A 461 11.91 17.31 -14.10
N SER A 462 12.95 16.55 -13.81
CA SER A 462 14.05 16.35 -14.75
C SER A 462 13.64 15.37 -15.87
N SER A 463 14.40 15.36 -16.97
CA SER A 463 14.18 14.42 -18.08
C SER A 463 14.16 12.94 -17.65
N TYR A 464 14.98 12.59 -16.66
CA TYR A 464 14.99 11.24 -16.08
C TYR A 464 13.68 10.93 -15.37
N GLU A 465 13.15 11.87 -14.59
CA GLU A 465 11.91 11.71 -13.83
C GLU A 465 10.71 11.57 -14.76
N ILE A 466 10.61 12.43 -15.78
CA ILE A 466 9.57 12.33 -16.81
C ILE A 466 9.62 10.97 -17.49
N LYS A 467 10.81 10.45 -17.81
CA LYS A 467 10.95 9.11 -18.39
C LYS A 467 10.47 7.99 -17.45
N MET A 468 10.72 8.10 -16.15
CA MET A 468 10.21 7.11 -15.18
C MET A 468 8.69 7.19 -15.03
N ILE A 469 8.11 8.40 -15.02
CA ILE A 469 6.65 8.62 -15.01
C ILE A 469 6.02 8.02 -16.28
N ARG A 470 6.56 8.30 -17.47
CA ARG A 470 6.12 7.68 -18.73
C ARG A 470 6.16 6.15 -18.67
N LYS A 471 7.20 5.58 -18.04
CA LYS A 471 7.29 4.12 -17.86
C LYS A 471 6.19 3.57 -16.94
N ALA A 472 5.88 4.28 -15.85
CA ALA A 472 4.75 3.92 -14.98
C ALA A 472 3.42 4.00 -15.75
N CYS A 473 3.17 5.11 -16.46
CA CYS A 473 1.97 5.31 -17.28
C CYS A 473 1.80 4.21 -18.34
N ALA A 474 2.87 3.81 -19.02
CA ALA A 474 2.83 2.75 -20.04
C ALA A 474 2.48 1.37 -19.46
N ILE A 475 2.90 1.07 -18.22
CA ILE A 475 2.52 -0.17 -17.54
C ILE A 475 1.06 -0.09 -17.07
N THR A 476 0.67 1.05 -16.50
CA THR A 476 -0.71 1.36 -16.11
C THR A 476 -1.67 1.25 -17.31
N ALA A 477 -1.26 1.68 -18.50
CA ALA A 477 -2.02 1.51 -19.74
C ALA A 477 -2.33 0.05 -20.04
N LYS A 478 -1.31 -0.83 -19.94
CA LYS A 478 -1.49 -2.27 -20.15
C LYS A 478 -2.46 -2.86 -19.12
N ALA A 479 -2.39 -2.42 -17.87
CA ALA A 479 -3.27 -2.88 -16.80
C ALA A 479 -4.73 -2.45 -17.02
N HIS A 480 -4.98 -1.18 -17.35
CA HIS A 480 -6.32 -0.67 -17.72
C HIS A 480 -6.89 -1.43 -18.92
N VAL A 481 -6.12 -1.58 -20.00
CA VAL A 481 -6.54 -2.34 -21.19
C VAL A 481 -6.89 -3.78 -20.83
N ASN A 482 -6.10 -4.43 -19.95
CA ASN A 482 -6.36 -5.79 -19.55
C ASN A 482 -7.66 -5.92 -18.73
N VAL A 483 -7.96 -4.96 -17.85
CA VAL A 483 -9.26 -4.88 -17.16
C VAL A 483 -10.40 -4.73 -18.17
N LEU A 484 -10.29 -3.79 -19.12
CA LEU A 484 -11.32 -3.54 -20.13
C LEU A 484 -11.66 -4.79 -20.94
N LYS A 485 -10.64 -5.58 -21.34
CA LYS A 485 -10.82 -6.84 -22.07
C LYS A 485 -11.62 -7.90 -21.30
N HIS A 486 -11.58 -7.86 -19.97
CA HIS A 486 -12.13 -8.90 -19.10
C HIS A 486 -13.37 -8.45 -18.31
N VAL A 487 -13.76 -7.17 -18.36
CA VAL A 487 -14.79 -6.62 -17.47
C VAL A 487 -16.11 -7.39 -17.50
N LYS A 488 -16.55 -7.87 -18.68
CA LYS A 488 -17.80 -8.63 -18.83
C LYS A 488 -17.79 -10.00 -18.14
N ALA A 489 -16.61 -10.55 -17.86
CA ALA A 489 -16.44 -11.82 -17.17
C ALA A 489 -16.37 -11.67 -15.65
N PHE A 490 -16.11 -10.46 -15.15
CA PHE A 490 -15.95 -10.23 -13.73
C PHE A 490 -17.28 -10.29 -12.98
N LYS A 491 -17.23 -10.81 -11.76
CA LYS A 491 -18.39 -10.89 -10.86
C LYS A 491 -18.29 -9.92 -9.68
N ASN A 492 -17.07 -9.48 -9.37
CA ASN A 492 -16.78 -8.71 -8.17
C ASN A 492 -15.70 -7.66 -8.45
N GLU A 493 -15.74 -6.55 -7.73
CA GLU A 493 -14.75 -5.47 -7.82
C GLU A 493 -13.31 -5.96 -7.53
N SER A 494 -13.14 -6.95 -6.64
CA SER A 494 -11.82 -7.54 -6.33
C SER A 494 -11.16 -8.23 -7.51
N GLU A 495 -11.93 -8.74 -8.47
CA GLU A 495 -11.38 -9.36 -9.69
C GLU A 495 -10.76 -8.30 -10.61
N ILE A 496 -11.34 -7.08 -10.63
CA ILE A 496 -10.77 -5.92 -11.33
C ILE A 496 -9.44 -5.53 -10.71
N GLU A 497 -9.41 -5.38 -9.38
CA GLU A 497 -8.18 -5.08 -8.64
C GLU A 497 -7.09 -6.15 -8.89
N ALA A 498 -7.46 -7.44 -8.82
CA ALA A 498 -6.52 -8.54 -9.03
C ALA A 498 -5.93 -8.54 -10.45
N VAL A 499 -6.74 -8.31 -11.48
CA VAL A 499 -6.26 -8.24 -12.87
C VAL A 499 -5.37 -7.03 -13.10
N PHE A 500 -5.72 -5.88 -12.53
CA PHE A 500 -4.88 -4.68 -12.61
C PHE A 500 -3.50 -4.92 -11.97
N ILE A 501 -3.48 -5.34 -10.70
CA ILE A 501 -2.25 -5.55 -9.93
C ILE A 501 -1.38 -6.64 -10.56
N SER A 502 -1.97 -7.77 -10.97
CA SER A 502 -1.22 -8.86 -11.60
C SER A 502 -0.55 -8.44 -12.91
N THR A 503 -1.22 -7.58 -13.69
CA THR A 503 -0.66 -7.01 -14.93
C THR A 503 0.54 -6.12 -14.62
N CYS A 504 0.42 -5.22 -13.63
CA CYS A 504 1.54 -4.38 -13.18
C CYS A 504 2.74 -5.22 -12.72
N ILE A 505 2.51 -6.24 -11.88
CA ILE A 505 3.54 -7.15 -11.39
C ILE A 505 4.22 -7.91 -12.55
N ALA A 506 3.44 -8.39 -13.52
CA ALA A 506 3.97 -9.10 -14.69
C ALA A 506 4.89 -8.19 -15.55
N HIS A 507 4.65 -6.88 -15.52
CA HIS A 507 5.50 -5.87 -16.14
C HIS A 507 6.54 -5.25 -15.18
N GLN A 508 6.83 -5.94 -14.06
CA GLN A 508 7.83 -5.61 -13.05
C GLN A 508 7.53 -4.37 -12.20
N ALA A 509 6.38 -3.71 -12.38
CA ALA A 509 5.87 -2.70 -11.45
C ALA A 509 5.20 -3.40 -10.26
N LYS A 510 6.02 -3.89 -9.33
CA LYS A 510 5.56 -4.68 -8.18
C LYS A 510 4.68 -3.88 -7.21
N GLN A 511 4.77 -2.56 -7.24
CA GLN A 511 4.07 -1.66 -6.34
C GLN A 511 3.07 -0.82 -7.12
N GLN A 512 1.91 -0.60 -6.49
CA GLN A 512 0.99 0.42 -6.94
C GLN A 512 1.37 1.76 -6.31
N ALA A 513 1.09 2.87 -7.01
CA ALA A 513 1.36 4.19 -6.48
C ALA A 513 0.48 4.46 -5.23
N TYR A 514 -0.77 4.00 -5.30
CA TYR A 514 -1.82 4.02 -4.27
C TYR A 514 -2.66 2.73 -4.38
N GLY A 515 -3.56 2.49 -3.42
CA GLY A 515 -4.46 1.33 -3.48
C GLY A 515 -5.45 1.46 -4.62
N VAL A 516 -5.72 0.37 -5.35
CA VAL A 516 -6.68 0.38 -6.47
C VAL A 516 -8.06 0.76 -5.95
N ILE A 517 -8.76 1.63 -6.68
CA ILE A 517 -10.13 2.03 -6.40
C ILE A 517 -11.00 1.47 -7.54
N ALA A 518 -11.73 0.40 -7.28
CA ALA A 518 -12.61 -0.24 -8.25
C ALA A 518 -14.08 -0.06 -7.83
N GLY A 519 -14.60 1.17 -7.92
CA GLY A 519 -15.96 1.49 -7.46
C GLY A 519 -17.03 1.20 -8.52
N SER A 520 -17.91 0.22 -8.28
CA SER A 520 -19.02 -0.10 -9.17
C SER A 520 -20.36 0.52 -8.76
N GLY A 521 -21.11 1.07 -9.73
CA GLY A 521 -22.38 1.77 -9.50
C GLY A 521 -22.27 2.77 -8.34
N PRO A 522 -23.13 2.73 -7.31
CA PRO A 522 -23.06 3.62 -6.14
C PRO A 522 -21.68 3.75 -5.47
N ASN A 523 -20.81 2.72 -5.52
CA ASN A 523 -19.48 2.78 -4.92
C ASN A 523 -18.55 3.77 -5.66
N ALA A 524 -18.80 4.01 -6.95
CA ALA A 524 -18.11 5.05 -7.72
C ALA A 524 -18.32 6.46 -7.14
N SER A 525 -19.31 6.66 -6.28
CA SER A 525 -19.55 7.92 -5.57
C SER A 525 -18.68 8.12 -4.32
N THR A 526 -17.88 7.12 -3.94
CA THR A 526 -16.92 7.19 -2.83
C THR A 526 -15.53 7.40 -3.40
N LEU A 527 -14.97 8.61 -3.22
CA LEU A 527 -13.76 9.04 -3.93
C LEU A 527 -12.54 8.13 -3.73
N HIS A 528 -12.28 7.73 -2.47
CA HIS A 528 -11.20 6.81 -2.11
C HIS A 528 -11.78 5.47 -1.62
N TYR A 529 -12.61 4.84 -2.45
CA TYR A 529 -13.17 3.52 -2.16
C TYR A 529 -12.09 2.45 -2.19
N SER A 530 -11.91 1.72 -1.09
CA SER A 530 -10.83 0.73 -0.93
C SER A 530 -11.29 -0.69 -0.62
N GLU A 531 -12.59 -0.91 -0.40
CA GLU A 531 -13.10 -2.22 0.01
C GLU A 531 -13.08 -3.23 -1.14
N ASN A 532 -13.32 -2.76 -2.38
CA ASN A 532 -13.25 -3.53 -3.63
C ASN A 532 -13.84 -4.94 -3.51
N ASN A 533 -14.98 -5.10 -2.85
CA ASN A 533 -15.50 -6.41 -2.47
C ASN A 533 -16.97 -6.60 -2.81
N GLU A 534 -17.62 -5.62 -3.47
CA GLU A 534 -19.02 -5.75 -3.85
C GLU A 534 -19.21 -6.46 -5.20
N SER A 535 -20.40 -7.04 -5.38
CA SER A 535 -20.82 -7.68 -6.63
C SER A 535 -21.06 -6.66 -7.73
N LEU A 536 -20.63 -6.98 -8.94
CA LEU A 536 -20.90 -6.20 -10.16
C LEU A 536 -22.33 -6.44 -10.70
N GLU A 537 -23.04 -7.44 -10.17
CA GLU A 537 -24.39 -7.78 -10.63
C GLU A 537 -25.38 -6.62 -10.45
N GLY A 538 -26.07 -6.26 -11.53
CA GLY A 538 -27.04 -5.16 -11.55
C GLY A 538 -26.42 -3.75 -11.49
N ARG A 539 -25.09 -3.62 -11.53
CA ARG A 539 -24.38 -2.34 -11.57
C ARG A 539 -24.22 -1.86 -13.00
N GLN A 540 -24.28 -0.54 -13.22
CA GLN A 540 -24.23 0.06 -14.56
C GLN A 540 -22.81 0.22 -15.08
N LEU A 541 -21.88 0.66 -14.22
CA LEU A 541 -20.52 1.02 -14.58
C LEU A 541 -19.54 0.70 -13.46
N VAL A 542 -18.25 0.79 -13.79
CA VAL A 542 -17.14 0.86 -12.84
C VAL A 542 -16.37 2.15 -13.10
N CYS A 543 -16.08 2.88 -12.02
CA CYS A 543 -15.05 3.91 -11.97
C CYS A 543 -13.77 3.25 -11.42
N LEU A 544 -12.82 2.97 -12.31
CA LEU A 544 -11.53 2.38 -11.96
C LEU A 544 -10.48 3.47 -11.90
N ASP A 545 -10.03 3.79 -10.71
CA ASP A 545 -8.92 4.67 -10.42
C ASP A 545 -7.74 3.84 -9.93
N ALA A 546 -6.73 3.71 -10.79
CA ALA A 546 -5.60 2.83 -10.55
C ALA A 546 -4.36 3.23 -11.36
N GLY A 547 -3.22 3.25 -10.67
CA GLY A 547 -1.92 3.54 -11.25
C GLY A 547 -0.77 2.83 -10.52
N CYS A 548 0.20 2.35 -11.29
CA CYS A 548 1.41 1.73 -10.74
C CYS A 548 2.49 2.76 -10.39
N GLU A 549 3.52 2.34 -9.64
CA GLU A 549 4.77 3.10 -9.56
C GLU A 549 5.93 2.36 -10.23
N TRP A 550 6.77 3.10 -10.93
CA TRP A 550 8.03 2.60 -11.48
C TRP A 550 9.21 3.30 -10.85
N LYS A 551 10.06 2.56 -10.12
CA LYS A 551 11.18 3.13 -9.35
C LYS A 551 10.75 4.32 -8.49
N CYS A 552 9.65 4.16 -7.74
CA CYS A 552 9.03 5.20 -6.90
C CYS A 552 8.35 6.36 -7.65
N TYR A 553 8.37 6.42 -8.98
CA TYR A 553 7.62 7.43 -9.74
C TYR A 553 6.22 6.91 -10.04
N ALA A 554 5.21 7.68 -9.63
CA ALA A 554 3.81 7.34 -9.76
C ALA A 554 3.25 7.63 -11.16
N SER A 555 2.22 6.87 -11.53
CA SER A 555 1.19 7.27 -12.51
C SER A 555 -0.15 7.30 -11.80
N ASP A 556 -1.08 8.12 -12.26
CA ASP A 556 -2.42 8.27 -11.68
C ASP A 556 -3.49 8.35 -12.77
N VAL A 557 -4.37 7.37 -12.82
CA VAL A 557 -5.27 7.21 -13.98
C VAL A 557 -6.60 6.63 -13.56
N THR A 558 -7.64 7.42 -13.80
CA THR A 558 -9.04 7.01 -13.68
C THR A 558 -9.70 6.81 -15.05
N ARG A 559 -10.37 5.66 -15.21
CA ARG A 559 -11.28 5.36 -16.33
C ARG A 559 -12.62 4.89 -15.80
N THR A 560 -13.69 5.46 -16.33
CA THR A 560 -15.06 5.01 -16.03
C THR A 560 -15.69 4.36 -17.26
N PHE A 561 -16.17 3.12 -17.14
CA PHE A 561 -16.68 2.33 -18.26
C PHE A 561 -17.86 1.43 -17.86
N PRO A 562 -18.76 1.09 -18.81
CA PRO A 562 -19.93 0.26 -18.51
C PRO A 562 -19.54 -1.21 -18.40
N ILE A 563 -20.09 -1.89 -17.41
CA ILE A 563 -19.80 -3.31 -17.14
C ILE A 563 -20.32 -4.20 -18.29
N SER A 564 -21.48 -3.86 -18.84
CA SER A 564 -22.13 -4.59 -19.93
C SER A 564 -21.48 -4.39 -21.31
N GLY A 565 -20.64 -3.35 -21.46
CA GLY A 565 -20.16 -2.85 -22.75
C GLY A 565 -21.07 -1.83 -23.43
N GLU A 566 -22.17 -1.42 -22.78
CA GLU A 566 -23.05 -0.35 -23.23
C GLU A 566 -23.43 0.56 -22.05
N TYR A 567 -23.31 1.87 -22.22
CA TYR A 567 -23.73 2.82 -21.18
C TYR A 567 -25.27 2.83 -21.06
N SER A 568 -25.78 2.90 -19.83
CA SER A 568 -27.15 3.36 -19.62
C SER A 568 -27.26 4.83 -20.04
N THR A 569 -28.48 5.31 -20.30
CA THR A 569 -28.74 6.71 -20.68
C THR A 569 -28.12 7.66 -19.66
N GLU A 570 -28.37 7.43 -18.37
CA GLU A 570 -27.92 8.28 -17.27
C GLU A 570 -26.39 8.25 -17.14
N ALA A 571 -25.78 7.06 -17.25
CA ALA A 571 -24.33 6.93 -17.20
C ALA A 571 -23.67 7.64 -18.39
N LYS A 572 -24.24 7.54 -19.60
CA LYS A 572 -23.73 8.21 -20.80
C LYS A 572 -23.82 9.73 -20.71
N GLU A 573 -24.95 10.25 -20.22
CA GLU A 573 -25.17 11.69 -20.01
C GLU A 573 -24.08 12.29 -19.11
N ILE A 574 -23.75 11.61 -18.01
CA ILE A 574 -22.72 12.07 -17.07
C ILE A 574 -21.32 11.83 -17.63
N TYR A 575 -21.09 10.71 -18.30
CA TYR A 575 -19.80 10.42 -18.94
C TYR A 575 -19.42 11.48 -19.96
N ASP A 576 -20.34 11.84 -20.86
CA ASP A 576 -20.10 12.84 -21.90
C ASP A 576 -19.82 14.22 -21.30
N LEU A 577 -20.52 14.56 -20.22
CA LEU A 577 -20.28 15.81 -19.50
C LEU A 577 -18.88 15.84 -18.88
N VAL A 578 -18.47 14.77 -18.20
CA VAL A 578 -17.12 14.68 -17.58
C VAL A 578 -16.03 14.64 -18.66
N ALA A 579 -16.25 13.94 -19.77
CA ALA A 579 -15.31 13.92 -20.90
C ALA A 579 -15.10 15.33 -21.47
N ARG A 580 -16.19 16.09 -21.68
CA ARG A 580 -16.12 17.50 -22.09
C ARG A 580 -15.38 18.36 -21.07
N MET A 581 -15.66 18.18 -19.78
CA MET A 581 -14.94 18.90 -18.71
C MET A 581 -13.44 18.65 -18.82
N GLN A 582 -13.03 17.39 -18.98
CA GLN A 582 -11.62 17.01 -19.05
C GLN A 582 -10.93 17.60 -20.28
N GLU A 583 -11.51 17.45 -21.46
CA GLU A 583 -10.93 17.92 -22.72
C GLU A 583 -10.75 19.45 -22.73
N GLU A 584 -11.77 20.20 -22.29
CA GLU A 584 -11.69 21.66 -22.20
C GLU A 584 -10.67 22.12 -21.15
N CYS A 585 -10.55 21.41 -20.02
CA CYS A 585 -9.57 21.73 -18.98
C CYS A 585 -8.13 21.43 -19.43
N ILE A 586 -7.89 20.25 -20.02
CA ILE A 586 -6.58 19.87 -20.57
C ILE A 586 -6.13 20.89 -21.63
N ALA A 587 -7.04 21.35 -22.50
CA ALA A 587 -6.72 22.35 -23.52
C ALA A 587 -6.26 23.71 -22.96
N MET A 588 -6.55 24.02 -21.69
CA MET A 588 -6.08 25.24 -21.02
C MET A 588 -4.69 25.09 -20.40
N VAL A 589 -4.16 23.88 -20.28
CA VAL A 589 -2.85 23.61 -19.68
C VAL A 589 -1.74 24.15 -20.59
N LYS A 590 -0.96 25.11 -20.07
CA LYS A 590 0.23 25.66 -20.73
C LYS A 590 1.08 26.42 -19.72
N PRO A 591 2.33 26.77 -20.04
CA PRO A 591 3.14 27.64 -19.20
C PRO A 591 2.44 28.95 -18.86
N ASN A 592 2.55 29.34 -17.59
CA ASN A 592 1.92 30.51 -17.00
C ASN A 592 0.38 30.49 -17.04
N ALA A 593 -0.27 29.34 -17.22
CA ALA A 593 -1.69 29.21 -16.90
C ALA A 593 -1.87 29.13 -15.38
N ASP A 594 -2.89 29.80 -14.84
CA ASP A 594 -3.30 29.65 -13.44
C ASP A 594 -4.22 28.43 -13.33
N TYR A 595 -3.78 27.39 -12.62
CA TYR A 595 -4.57 26.16 -12.51
C TYR A 595 -5.94 26.38 -11.86
N ARG A 596 -6.11 27.43 -11.05
CA ARG A 596 -7.40 27.78 -10.43
C ARG A 596 -8.44 28.23 -11.45
N ASP A 597 -8.00 28.83 -12.55
CA ASP A 597 -8.89 29.20 -13.65
C ASP A 597 -9.36 27.95 -14.41
N ILE A 598 -8.48 26.94 -14.52
CA ILE A 598 -8.80 25.63 -15.11
C ILE A 598 -9.81 24.88 -14.22
N ASP A 599 -9.59 24.85 -12.90
CA ASP A 599 -10.53 24.29 -11.92
C ASP A 599 -11.90 25.00 -11.97
N SER A 600 -11.89 26.34 -12.01
CA SER A 600 -13.12 27.14 -12.15
C SER A 600 -13.85 26.85 -13.46
N LYS A 601 -13.12 26.61 -14.56
CA LYS A 601 -13.68 26.21 -15.84
C LYS A 601 -14.38 24.84 -15.75
N ALA A 602 -13.81 23.87 -15.04
CA ALA A 602 -14.46 22.57 -14.81
C ALA A 602 -15.82 22.76 -14.11
N HIS A 603 -15.85 23.56 -13.03
CA HIS A 603 -17.10 23.88 -12.33
C HIS A 603 -18.12 24.62 -13.20
N ALA A 604 -17.67 25.51 -14.09
CA ALA A 604 -18.57 26.19 -15.03
C ALA A 604 -19.21 25.23 -16.04
N ILE A 605 -18.42 24.31 -16.61
CA ILE A 605 -18.93 23.28 -17.54
C ILE A 605 -19.88 22.33 -16.79
N ALA A 606 -19.54 21.90 -15.58
CA ALA A 606 -20.40 21.07 -14.74
C ALA A 606 -21.75 21.75 -14.48
N THR A 607 -21.76 23.03 -14.08
CA THR A 607 -23.01 23.79 -13.88
C THR A 607 -23.85 23.86 -15.15
N GLU A 608 -23.24 24.18 -16.30
CA GLU A 608 -23.94 24.24 -17.59
C GLU A 608 -24.56 22.88 -17.96
N GLY A 609 -23.80 21.79 -17.83
CA GLY A 609 -24.25 20.44 -18.15
C GLY A 609 -25.36 19.96 -17.22
N LEU A 610 -25.19 20.14 -15.91
CA LEU A 610 -26.18 19.74 -14.91
C LEU A 610 -27.49 20.53 -15.03
N LEU A 611 -27.43 21.80 -15.46
CA LEU A 611 -28.62 22.59 -15.83
C LEU A 611 -29.34 21.99 -17.04
N LYS A 612 -28.61 21.61 -18.10
CA LYS A 612 -29.19 20.98 -19.31
C LYS A 612 -29.85 19.64 -19.00
N LEU A 613 -29.28 18.87 -18.07
CA LEU A 613 -29.83 17.59 -17.60
C LEU A 613 -30.98 17.75 -16.60
N GLY A 614 -31.28 18.99 -16.16
CA GLY A 614 -32.33 19.26 -15.16
C GLY A 614 -31.98 18.86 -13.73
N LEU A 615 -30.73 18.47 -13.46
CA LEU A 615 -30.19 18.17 -12.12
C LEU A 615 -29.96 19.43 -11.30
N LEU A 616 -29.57 20.52 -11.97
CA LEU A 616 -29.59 21.87 -11.43
C LEU A 616 -30.76 22.65 -12.05
N HIS A 617 -31.39 23.55 -11.28
CA HIS A 617 -32.53 24.36 -11.72
C HIS A 617 -32.65 25.66 -10.89
N ASN A 618 -33.70 26.46 -11.15
CA ASN A 618 -34.07 27.66 -10.37
C ASN A 618 -33.00 28.79 -10.32
N GLY A 619 -32.18 28.93 -11.36
CA GLY A 619 -31.22 30.03 -11.47
C GLY A 619 -30.51 30.03 -12.81
N SER A 620 -29.87 31.16 -13.14
CA SER A 620 -28.90 31.23 -14.23
C SER A 620 -27.61 30.47 -13.87
N ALA A 621 -26.82 30.11 -14.89
CA ALA A 621 -25.53 29.44 -14.67
C ALA A 621 -24.59 30.26 -13.78
N GLU A 622 -24.60 31.59 -13.91
CA GLU A 622 -23.79 32.50 -13.11
C GLU A 622 -24.21 32.48 -11.63
N GLU A 623 -25.50 32.61 -11.34
CA GLU A 623 -26.03 32.56 -9.96
C GLU A 623 -25.71 31.24 -9.26
N ILE A 624 -25.82 30.13 -9.99
CA ILE A 624 -25.55 28.78 -9.47
C ILE A 624 -24.05 28.57 -9.22
N CYS A 625 -23.19 29.06 -10.11
CA CYS A 625 -21.74 29.06 -9.91
C CYS A 625 -21.34 29.87 -8.67
N VAL A 626 -21.90 31.07 -8.48
CA VAL A 626 -21.65 31.91 -7.30
C VAL A 626 -22.12 31.23 -6.01
N ALA A 627 -23.25 30.52 -6.05
CA ALA A 627 -23.73 29.73 -4.92
C ALA A 627 -22.84 28.51 -4.61
N GLY A 628 -22.01 28.07 -5.56
CA GLY A 628 -21.12 26.93 -5.42
C GLY A 628 -21.85 25.57 -5.48
N ALA A 629 -23.03 25.51 -6.12
CA ALA A 629 -23.85 24.30 -6.11
C ALA A 629 -23.20 23.12 -6.84
N SER A 630 -22.33 23.37 -7.83
CA SER A 630 -21.58 22.31 -8.52
C SER A 630 -20.65 21.52 -7.58
N LYS A 631 -20.26 22.08 -6.42
CA LYS A 631 -19.49 21.35 -5.39
C LYS A 631 -20.24 20.18 -4.76
N ALA A 632 -21.58 20.16 -4.88
CA ALA A 632 -22.38 19.01 -4.47
C ALA A 632 -22.12 17.78 -5.35
N PHE A 633 -21.69 17.99 -6.59
CA PHE A 633 -21.45 16.96 -7.60
C PHE A 633 -19.97 16.76 -7.90
N LEU A 634 -19.13 17.80 -7.80
CA LEU A 634 -17.66 17.74 -7.90
C LEU A 634 -17.07 18.27 -6.57
N PRO A 635 -16.90 17.41 -5.54
CA PRO A 635 -16.50 17.86 -4.20
C PRO A 635 -14.98 17.90 -3.97
N HIS A 636 -14.17 17.33 -4.87
CA HIS A 636 -12.70 17.38 -4.83
C HIS A 636 -12.15 18.40 -5.84
N GLY A 637 -10.84 18.68 -5.77
CA GLY A 637 -10.17 19.57 -6.73
C GLY A 637 -10.01 18.91 -8.11
N LEU A 638 -9.80 19.72 -9.15
CA LEU A 638 -9.61 19.23 -10.52
C LEU A 638 -8.38 18.32 -10.71
N GLY A 639 -7.36 18.42 -9.84
CA GLY A 639 -6.19 17.55 -9.89
C GLY A 639 -5.07 18.01 -8.95
N HIS A 640 -3.91 17.39 -9.06
CA HIS A 640 -2.75 17.63 -8.18
C HIS A 640 -1.43 17.42 -8.90
N TYR A 641 -0.31 17.79 -8.27
CA TYR A 641 1.02 17.42 -8.77
C TYR A 641 1.23 15.92 -8.67
N LEU A 642 1.95 15.35 -9.63
CA LEU A 642 2.36 13.95 -9.68
C LEU A 642 3.89 13.84 -9.78
N GLY A 643 4.48 12.82 -9.13
CA GLY A 643 5.93 12.59 -9.21
C GLY A 643 6.37 11.37 -8.41
N LEU A 644 7.20 11.60 -7.38
CA LEU A 644 7.62 10.52 -6.47
C LEU A 644 6.51 10.06 -5.50
N GLU A 645 5.43 10.83 -5.42
CA GLU A 645 4.17 10.45 -4.80
C GLU A 645 3.04 10.71 -5.81
N THR A 646 1.91 10.01 -5.63
CA THR A 646 0.65 10.29 -6.33
C THR A 646 0.23 11.74 -6.10
N HIS A 647 0.02 12.11 -4.84
CA HIS A 647 -0.11 13.50 -4.42
C HIS A 647 1.28 14.08 -4.10
N ASP A 648 1.98 14.56 -5.14
CA ASP A 648 3.35 15.06 -5.01
C ASP A 648 3.44 16.40 -4.26
N VAL A 649 4.65 16.72 -3.82
CA VAL A 649 4.90 17.87 -2.95
C VAL A 649 4.73 19.21 -3.65
N GLY A 650 4.39 20.24 -2.87
CA GLY A 650 4.29 21.63 -3.32
C GLY A 650 3.04 22.32 -2.76
N ASN A 651 3.13 23.62 -2.51
CA ASN A 651 1.97 24.40 -2.03
C ASN A 651 0.83 24.43 -3.06
N GLY A 652 1.13 24.21 -4.34
CA GLY A 652 0.13 24.00 -5.39
C GLY A 652 -0.85 22.89 -5.00
N GLY A 653 -0.40 21.69 -4.63
CA GLY A 653 -1.30 20.60 -4.21
C GLY A 653 -2.24 20.95 -3.03
N LEU A 654 -1.80 21.80 -2.10
CA LEU A 654 -2.65 22.28 -0.99
C LEU A 654 -3.64 23.37 -1.44
N LEU A 655 -3.28 24.17 -2.44
CA LEU A 655 -4.13 25.21 -3.05
C LEU A 655 -5.15 24.62 -4.04
N LEU A 656 -4.90 23.39 -4.51
CA LEU A 656 -5.83 22.59 -5.31
C LEU A 656 -6.85 21.82 -4.45
N LEU A 657 -6.59 21.67 -3.14
CA LEU A 657 -7.42 20.88 -2.22
C LEU A 657 -8.10 21.68 -1.10
N LYS A 658 -7.69 22.92 -0.79
CA LYS A 658 -8.24 23.69 0.34
C LYS A 658 -9.23 24.79 -0.07
N ASN A 659 -10.51 24.50 0.11
CA ASN A 659 -11.51 25.51 0.46
C ASN A 659 -11.31 25.90 1.94
N VAL A 660 -10.93 27.16 2.18
CA VAL A 660 -10.87 27.80 3.50
C VAL A 660 -12.23 27.67 4.20
N ARG A 661 -12.34 26.81 5.22
CA ARG A 661 -13.44 26.84 6.19
C ARG A 661 -12.98 27.58 7.44
N GLY A 662 -13.55 28.76 7.69
CA GLY A 662 -13.71 29.32 9.03
C GLY A 662 -12.89 30.57 9.36
N LYS A 663 -13.60 31.71 9.43
CA LYS A 663 -13.26 32.93 10.19
C LYS A 663 -12.06 33.80 9.78
N GLU A 664 -11.76 33.89 8.49
CA GLU A 664 -11.21 35.13 7.91
C GLU A 664 -12.16 35.60 6.80
N ARG A 665 -13.23 36.28 7.23
CA ARG A 665 -13.99 37.16 6.35
C ARG A 665 -13.13 38.40 6.16
N ASP A 666 -12.43 38.48 5.04
CA ASP A 666 -12.21 39.74 4.28
C ASP A 666 -11.43 39.58 2.97
N CYS A 667 -11.04 38.37 2.56
CA CYS A 667 -10.91 38.08 1.13
C CYS A 667 -12.22 37.45 0.66
N GLN A 668 -13.21 38.29 0.34
CA GLN A 668 -14.31 37.85 -0.51
C GLN A 668 -13.69 37.24 -1.76
N ILE A 669 -13.83 35.92 -1.86
CA ILE A 669 -13.65 35.12 -3.07
C ILE A 669 -14.69 35.63 -4.07
N SER A 670 -14.38 36.77 -4.66
CA SER A 670 -14.76 37.06 -6.02
C SER A 670 -13.63 36.51 -6.87
N VAL A 671 -13.98 35.93 -8.00
CA VAL A 671 -13.07 35.60 -9.10
C VAL A 671 -12.38 36.88 -9.66
N PHE A 672 -12.54 38.05 -9.01
CA PHE A 672 -12.18 39.38 -9.50
C PHE A 672 -11.60 40.35 -8.44
N ALA A 673 -10.92 39.87 -7.37
CA ALA A 673 -10.24 40.78 -6.42
C ALA A 673 -8.72 40.55 -6.37
N ASP A 674 -7.96 41.64 -6.49
CA ASP A 674 -6.56 41.67 -6.97
C ASP A 674 -5.45 41.47 -5.92
N ASP A 675 -5.75 41.22 -4.65
CA ASP A 675 -4.73 41.25 -3.57
C ASP A 675 -4.08 39.88 -3.23
N CYS A 676 -3.88 38.99 -4.21
CA CYS A 676 -3.53 37.57 -3.99
C CYS A 676 -2.17 37.12 -4.60
N HIS A 677 -1.13 37.94 -4.53
CA HIS A 677 0.11 37.70 -5.32
C HIS A 677 0.92 36.45 -4.94
N LEU A 678 1.03 36.07 -3.65
CA LEU A 678 1.80 34.89 -3.21
C LEU A 678 1.10 33.55 -3.53
N PHE A 679 -0.23 33.51 -3.47
CA PHE A 679 -1.01 32.33 -3.82
C PHE A 679 -1.17 32.19 -5.34
N ARG A 680 -1.28 33.31 -6.08
CA ARG A 680 -1.22 33.33 -7.55
C ARG A 680 0.06 32.65 -8.05
N ALA A 681 1.24 33.00 -7.51
CA ALA A 681 2.50 32.44 -7.97
C ALA A 681 2.63 30.91 -7.78
N ALA A 682 1.97 30.32 -6.78
CA ALA A 682 2.04 28.89 -6.48
C ALA A 682 1.06 28.02 -7.30
N SER A 683 0.07 28.64 -7.97
CA SER A 683 -0.88 27.97 -8.88
C SER A 683 -0.50 28.10 -10.36
N MET A 684 0.53 28.88 -10.68
CA MET A 684 1.01 29.03 -12.06
C MET A 684 1.73 27.76 -12.52
N LEU A 685 1.30 27.24 -13.66
CA LEU A 685 1.95 26.11 -14.30
C LEU A 685 3.26 26.53 -14.95
N LEU A 686 4.31 25.74 -14.74
CA LEU A 686 5.64 25.94 -15.30
C LEU A 686 6.05 24.71 -16.13
N PRO A 687 6.91 24.89 -17.15
CA PRO A 687 7.44 23.76 -17.92
C PRO A 687 8.05 22.69 -17.01
N ASN A 688 7.82 21.43 -17.38
CA ASN A 688 8.21 20.22 -16.66
C ASN A 688 7.49 19.99 -15.31
N MET A 689 6.41 20.71 -15.01
CA MET A 689 5.44 20.22 -14.02
C MET A 689 4.65 19.04 -14.61
N VAL A 690 4.34 18.06 -13.77
CA VAL A 690 3.40 16.98 -14.10
C VAL A 690 2.22 17.09 -13.13
N ILE A 691 1.01 17.15 -13.68
CA ILE A 691 -0.25 17.32 -12.95
C ILE A 691 -1.28 16.30 -13.44
N THR A 692 -2.21 15.90 -12.57
CA THR A 692 -3.42 15.20 -12.99
C THR A 692 -4.47 16.19 -13.47
N VAL A 693 -5.34 15.78 -14.39
CA VAL A 693 -6.60 16.48 -14.71
C VAL A 693 -7.73 15.46 -14.65
N GLU A 694 -8.46 15.49 -13.54
CA GLU A 694 -9.36 14.43 -13.06
C GLU A 694 -10.78 14.92 -12.73
N PRO A 695 -11.48 15.67 -13.60
CA PRO A 695 -12.85 16.06 -13.31
C PRO A 695 -13.74 14.84 -13.05
N GLY A 696 -14.74 15.02 -12.19
CA GLY A 696 -15.74 14.00 -11.92
C GLY A 696 -17.09 14.57 -11.48
N ILE A 697 -18.13 13.76 -11.64
CA ILE A 697 -19.48 14.06 -11.18
C ILE A 697 -19.99 12.86 -10.39
N TYR A 698 -20.41 13.09 -9.14
CA TYR A 698 -20.78 12.04 -8.20
C TYR A 698 -22.17 12.31 -7.60
N PHE A 699 -22.87 11.20 -7.38
CA PHE A 699 -24.19 11.12 -6.75
C PHE A 699 -24.04 10.29 -5.47
N ASN A 700 -23.30 10.82 -4.50
CA ASN A 700 -23.18 10.19 -3.19
C ASN A 700 -24.41 10.55 -2.35
N ARG A 701 -25.29 9.58 -2.09
CA ARG A 701 -26.55 9.79 -1.37
C ARG A 701 -26.33 10.44 -0.01
N TYR A 702 -25.38 9.95 0.77
CA TYR A 702 -25.09 10.52 2.09
C TYR A 702 -24.62 11.97 1.98
N ALA A 703 -23.66 12.27 1.10
CA ALA A 703 -23.19 13.64 0.91
C ALA A 703 -24.34 14.57 0.47
N MET A 704 -25.19 14.09 -0.44
CA MET A 704 -26.30 14.88 -0.95
C MET A 704 -27.33 15.18 0.15
N GLU A 705 -27.83 14.14 0.85
CA GLU A 705 -28.90 14.27 1.85
C GLU A 705 -28.41 14.90 3.16
N GLU A 706 -27.21 14.56 3.63
CA GLU A 706 -26.73 14.95 4.94
C GLU A 706 -25.87 16.22 4.94
N VAL A 707 -25.33 16.62 3.79
CA VAL A 707 -24.45 17.80 3.67
C VAL A 707 -25.07 18.86 2.79
N TRP A 708 -25.37 18.55 1.53
CA TRP A 708 -25.68 19.57 0.53
C TRP A 708 -27.13 20.04 0.53
N LEU A 709 -28.09 19.11 0.71
CA LEU A 709 -29.51 19.45 0.75
C LEU A 709 -29.93 20.15 2.05
N LYS A 710 -29.07 20.17 3.07
CA LYS A 710 -29.27 20.93 4.33
C LYS A 710 -28.77 22.39 4.24
N ASP A 711 -27.99 22.76 3.21
CA ASP A 711 -27.57 24.14 2.98
C ASP A 711 -28.56 24.83 2.04
N ASP A 712 -29.42 25.71 2.56
CA ASP A 712 -30.43 26.47 1.80
C ASP A 712 -29.88 27.31 0.65
N ARG A 713 -28.57 27.62 0.66
CA ARG A 713 -27.92 28.35 -0.44
C ARG A 713 -27.70 27.47 -1.67
N ILE A 714 -27.50 26.16 -1.45
CA ILE A 714 -27.20 25.17 -2.49
C ILE A 714 -28.46 24.38 -2.84
N SER A 715 -29.22 23.94 -1.84
CA SER A 715 -30.35 23.02 -1.99
C SER A 715 -31.47 23.56 -2.89
N ARG A 716 -31.66 24.89 -2.96
CA ARG A 716 -32.65 25.54 -3.82
C ARG A 716 -32.41 25.33 -5.32
N TYR A 717 -31.17 25.02 -5.69
CA TYR A 717 -30.74 24.82 -7.07
C TYR A 717 -30.66 23.33 -7.45
N ILE A 718 -30.83 22.39 -6.51
CA ILE A 718 -30.70 20.96 -6.77
C ILE A 718 -32.08 20.32 -6.94
N ASN A 719 -32.29 19.67 -8.09
CA ASN A 719 -33.54 18.98 -8.37
C ASN A 719 -33.56 17.60 -7.70
N LYS A 720 -34.24 17.52 -6.55
CA LYS A 720 -34.30 16.31 -5.72
C LYS A 720 -34.93 15.12 -6.44
N ASP A 721 -35.94 15.36 -7.27
CA ASP A 721 -36.67 14.30 -7.96
C ASP A 721 -35.78 13.62 -9.02
N MET A 722 -34.85 14.38 -9.61
CA MET A 722 -33.89 13.86 -10.59
C MET A 722 -32.79 13.03 -9.94
N LEU A 723 -32.44 13.24 -8.66
CA LEU A 723 -31.33 12.55 -8.01
C LEU A 723 -31.52 11.02 -7.97
N GLU A 724 -32.76 10.55 -7.74
CA GLU A 724 -33.07 9.12 -7.71
C GLU A 724 -32.73 8.39 -9.01
N LYS A 725 -32.80 9.10 -10.13
CA LYS A 725 -32.43 8.58 -11.45
C LYS A 725 -30.92 8.32 -11.57
N TYR A 726 -30.08 9.11 -10.89
CA TYR A 726 -28.63 9.08 -11.03
C TYR A 726 -27.88 8.43 -9.86
N TYR A 727 -28.50 8.22 -8.70
CA TYR A 727 -27.85 7.48 -7.60
C TYR A 727 -27.30 6.10 -7.99
N PRO A 728 -27.96 5.29 -8.86
CA PRO A 728 -27.40 4.02 -9.33
C PRO A 728 -26.12 4.16 -10.18
N VAL A 729 -25.93 5.31 -10.84
CA VAL A 729 -24.69 5.61 -11.60
C VAL A 729 -23.52 5.73 -10.61
N GLY A 730 -23.78 6.31 -9.44
CA GLY A 730 -22.80 6.59 -8.40
C GLY A 730 -21.86 7.72 -8.77
N GLY A 731 -21.06 7.58 -9.82
CA GLY A 731 -20.22 8.67 -10.31
C GLY A 731 -19.38 8.31 -11.51
N VAL A 732 -18.87 9.34 -12.16
CA VAL A 732 -17.93 9.25 -13.27
C VAL A 732 -16.75 10.15 -12.98
N ARG A 733 -15.54 9.60 -13.12
CA ARG A 733 -14.28 10.36 -13.14
C ARG A 733 -13.47 9.92 -14.36
N ILE A 734 -12.79 10.88 -15.00
CA ILE A 734 -11.85 10.63 -16.08
C ILE A 734 -10.61 11.44 -15.79
N GLU A 735 -9.46 10.78 -15.72
CA GLU A 735 -8.22 11.38 -15.25
C GLU A 735 -7.06 11.04 -16.19
N ASP A 736 -6.22 12.04 -16.44
CA ASP A 736 -5.01 11.90 -17.24
C ASP A 736 -3.83 12.63 -16.59
N ASP A 737 -2.63 12.08 -16.79
CA ASP A 737 -1.36 12.66 -16.36
C ASP A 737 -0.83 13.60 -17.45
N ILE A 738 -0.72 14.88 -17.11
CA ILE A 738 -0.37 15.96 -18.04
C ILE A 738 1.00 16.54 -17.69
N LEU A 739 1.92 16.49 -18.65
CA LEU A 739 3.19 17.20 -18.61
C LEU A 739 3.03 18.59 -19.22
N VAL A 740 3.38 19.64 -18.49
CA VAL A 740 3.45 21.01 -19.02
C VAL A 740 4.72 21.13 -19.87
N THR A 741 4.59 21.42 -21.16
CA THR A 741 5.72 21.63 -22.08
C THR A 741 6.10 23.12 -22.16
N GLU A 742 7.11 23.50 -22.95
CA GLU A 742 7.53 24.90 -23.11
C GLU A 742 6.48 25.79 -23.80
N ASP A 743 5.55 25.20 -24.55
CA ASP A 743 4.57 25.87 -25.39
C ASP A 743 3.13 25.37 -25.19
N GLY A 744 2.91 24.39 -24.31
CA GLY A 744 1.60 23.78 -24.09
C GLY A 744 1.65 22.62 -23.10
N TYR A 745 1.16 21.47 -23.54
CA TYR A 745 1.09 20.25 -22.74
C TYR A 745 1.30 18.98 -23.57
N GLU A 746 1.68 17.92 -22.89
CA GLU A 746 1.67 16.53 -23.38
C GLU A 746 0.81 15.70 -22.43
N ASN A 747 -0.19 15.00 -22.98
CA ASN A 747 -0.94 14.00 -22.23
C ASN A 747 -0.16 12.68 -22.26
N ILE A 748 0.45 12.32 -21.13
CA ILE A 748 1.31 11.15 -20.99
C ILE A 748 0.50 9.84 -21.00
N THR A 749 -0.77 9.91 -20.62
CA THR A 749 -1.70 8.78 -20.52
C THR A 749 -2.66 8.70 -21.70
N ARG A 750 -2.36 9.39 -22.81
CA ARG A 750 -3.18 9.41 -24.03
C ARG A 750 -3.46 8.02 -24.60
N GLU A 751 -2.52 7.09 -24.46
CA GLU A 751 -2.65 5.71 -24.96
C GLU A 751 -3.58 4.84 -24.09
N ILE A 752 -4.06 5.35 -22.96
CA ILE A 752 -4.98 4.63 -22.08
C ILE A 752 -6.42 4.85 -22.58
N PRO A 753 -7.09 3.81 -23.11
CA PRO A 753 -8.36 3.98 -23.81
C PRO A 753 -9.44 4.64 -22.95
N LYS A 754 -10.20 5.53 -23.55
CA LYS A 754 -11.42 6.13 -23.00
C LYS A 754 -12.48 6.24 -24.09
N GLY A 755 -13.73 6.46 -23.71
CA GLY A 755 -14.87 6.61 -24.62
C GLY A 755 -15.03 5.42 -25.55
N ASP A 756 -15.18 5.70 -26.85
CA ASP A 756 -15.45 4.71 -27.89
C ASP A 756 -14.35 3.65 -28.02
N GLU A 757 -13.09 4.00 -27.74
CA GLU A 757 -11.99 3.04 -27.79
C GLU A 757 -12.09 2.03 -26.64
N ALA A 758 -12.38 2.50 -25.42
CA ALA A 758 -12.62 1.61 -24.28
C ALA A 758 -13.84 0.71 -24.52
N LEU A 759 -14.93 1.26 -25.05
CA LEU A 759 -16.12 0.49 -25.42
C LEU A 759 -15.81 -0.58 -26.47
N ARG A 760 -15.00 -0.25 -27.48
CA ARG A 760 -14.58 -1.20 -28.51
C ARG A 760 -13.83 -2.36 -27.88
N ILE A 761 -12.85 -2.10 -27.01
CA ILE A 761 -12.07 -3.14 -26.33
C ILE A 761 -12.95 -4.02 -25.46
N ILE A 762 -13.90 -3.44 -24.72
CA ILE A 762 -14.86 -4.20 -23.90
C ILE A 762 -15.74 -5.12 -24.77
N ASN A 763 -16.17 -4.63 -25.93
CA ASN A 763 -17.11 -5.35 -26.80
C ASN A 763 -16.44 -6.38 -27.71
N GLU A 764 -15.22 -6.12 -28.19
CA GLU A 764 -14.38 -7.10 -28.87
C GLU A 764 -13.93 -8.21 -27.92
N GLY A 765 -13.73 -7.86 -26.63
CA GLY A 765 -13.31 -8.80 -25.60
C GLY A 765 -11.99 -9.48 -25.96
N MET A 766 -11.86 -10.76 -25.60
CA MET A 766 -10.71 -11.57 -25.99
C MET A 766 -11.00 -12.36 -27.27
N ASN A 767 -10.24 -12.09 -28.34
CA ASN A 767 -9.87 -13.15 -29.28
C ASN A 767 -8.68 -13.92 -28.67
N GLU A 768 -8.94 -15.15 -28.21
CA GLU A 768 -7.98 -16.17 -27.71
C GLU A 768 -7.36 -16.01 -26.30
N THR A 769 -7.99 -16.72 -25.35
CA THR A 769 -7.45 -17.55 -24.25
C THR A 769 -6.05 -17.28 -23.62
N VAL A 770 -5.85 -16.24 -22.81
CA VAL A 770 -4.80 -16.16 -21.74
C VAL A 770 -5.19 -15.04 -20.76
N ILE A 771 -5.31 -15.21 -19.43
CA ILE A 771 -4.16 -15.20 -18.48
C ILE A 771 -4.46 -15.99 -17.19
N VAL A 772 -5.71 -16.07 -16.72
CA VAL A 772 -6.00 -16.65 -15.40
C VAL A 772 -5.91 -18.19 -15.40
N GLU A 773 -6.29 -18.86 -16.49
CA GLU A 773 -6.20 -20.33 -16.58
C GLU A 773 -4.79 -20.83 -16.90
N ARG A 774 -3.92 -20.06 -17.58
CA ARG A 774 -2.57 -20.57 -17.94
C ARG A 774 -1.62 -20.67 -16.76
N VAL A 775 -1.75 -19.79 -15.76
CA VAL A 775 -0.94 -19.87 -14.53
C VAL A 775 -1.39 -21.05 -13.67
N ALA A 776 -2.71 -21.28 -13.54
CA ALA A 776 -3.23 -22.41 -12.78
C ALA A 776 -3.06 -23.77 -13.50
N ALA A 777 -3.24 -23.82 -14.82
CA ALA A 777 -3.18 -25.08 -15.58
C ALA A 777 -1.74 -25.57 -15.84
N GLN A 778 -0.78 -24.67 -16.02
CA GLN A 778 0.63 -25.08 -16.19
C GLN A 778 1.25 -25.63 -14.90
N GLU A 779 0.73 -25.24 -13.74
CA GLU A 779 1.24 -25.72 -12.45
C GLU A 779 0.63 -27.08 -12.04
N VAL A 780 -0.63 -27.33 -12.41
CA VAL A 780 -1.32 -28.61 -12.17
C VAL A 780 -0.82 -29.71 -13.10
N GLN A 781 -0.41 -29.39 -14.34
CA GLN A 781 0.17 -30.39 -15.26
C GLN A 781 1.65 -30.71 -14.99
N ARG A 782 2.38 -29.88 -14.23
CA ARG A 782 3.82 -30.08 -13.96
C ARG A 782 4.15 -30.84 -12.67
N LYS A 783 3.16 -31.17 -11.82
CA LYS A 783 3.39 -31.86 -10.53
C LYS A 783 2.78 -33.26 -10.43
N ALA A 784 2.34 -33.86 -11.53
CA ALA A 784 1.98 -35.27 -11.60
C ALA A 784 3.12 -36.10 -12.17
N GLY A 785 4.21 -36.24 -11.40
CA GLY A 785 5.32 -37.11 -11.76
C GLY A 785 6.65 -36.59 -11.28
N TRP A 786 6.96 -36.85 -10.01
CA TRP A 786 8.17 -37.56 -9.58
C TRP A 786 8.10 -37.75 -8.05
N PHE A 787 8.63 -38.89 -7.61
CA PHE A 787 8.45 -39.54 -6.31
C PHE A 787 9.45 -39.03 -5.25
N TRP A 788 9.05 -39.17 -3.96
CA TRP A 788 9.77 -38.96 -2.68
C TRP A 788 9.73 -37.58 -2.05
#